data_AF-A0A2D7CJQ4-F1
#
_entry.id   AF-A0A2D7CJQ4-F1
#
_cell.length_a   1.000
_cell.length_b   1.000
_cell.length_c   1.000
_cell.angle_alpha   90.00
_cell.angle_beta   90.00
_cell.angle_gamma   90.00
#
_symmetry.space_group_name_H-M   'P 1'
#
loop_
_entity.id
_entity.type
_entity.pdbx_description
1 polymer ?
#
loop_
_entity_poly.entity_id
_entity_poly.type
_entity_poly.pdbx_seq_one_letter_code
_entity_poly.pdbx_strand_id
1 'polypeptide(L)'
;MGIDLRGAVVIIDEAHNSADRSKNSGTTAQRAKLAQLLARKADSLLLLTATPHDGSQDSFASLIRMLDPTRVPDVTQLKREDIEDLVVRRFRTSPEVIEAIKDKTLARRLLRQDFDLSREEEAVYNSIAELNLDLDDEQKLNKAIDLFRTTLAKSIFSSPEACRQTLESRIKRVKAGTARGTDSDVAQLESLLEQIKLVDTSSFLKYQKLLDLFTELQWNGKKVRDRFVIFSERIATVSWLSERLKQDLGLTDEQIGRVDGGSVDADNKTQKVLEDFGQEKSALRILICSDMASEGLNLHFQCHRLIHFDLPWSLLRFQQRNGRIDRYGQDRHPEIYYFVAATTHPKIRQMWVLDKLVEKDEAARQGVGDPAVFLNAGDVDSEQAQVAEAVMGGKGSDAFGQAMDKNLAAVAERHDSIDDFDLLFGDYSGTLSGPLQVGSAPEPEPPRLYPDTFTYASKMLTKLGDPALGLFNAMPSIAEGDRHIRFSLPDDMRATDTLGYARNRDIDERFMPVEALPPSEDVELTDNVELINRAIDRAKSEERAWPPIQFLWEGHPLLQWFAEQADTFFPDHSAPVASLASKLSSDEVVLIIHGAIPNAKGAPVVDSWLAISVRQGSIETEEVNDFIERVGLDRDIPSKSVDNPEQYRDAVRQAVDHFQTLLVTLRKERTIEIEKSLKEVLDRLSSLEEQYFSQLDIKFESAEGETLPRRRGREIRLEKQKKEISQLFDDWSQWFEETRRMVDDPNPYVDVRAVFVG
;
A
#
# COMPACT_ATOMS: atom_id res chain seq x y z
N MET A 1 27.13 2.45 -3.21
CA MET A 1 26.24 1.35 -3.65
C MET A 1 25.30 1.92 -4.69
N GLY A 2 25.51 1.59 -5.96
CA GLY A 2 24.53 1.89 -7.00
C GLY A 2 23.51 0.76 -7.00
N ILE A 3 22.36 0.97 -6.39
CA ILE A 3 21.22 0.06 -6.56
C ILE A 3 20.76 0.26 -8.01
N ASP A 4 20.78 -0.81 -8.82
CA ASP A 4 20.18 -0.85 -10.16
C ASP A 4 18.80 -1.49 -9.99
N LEU A 5 17.74 -0.75 -10.34
CA LEU A 5 16.34 -1.16 -10.16
C LEU A 5 15.62 -1.30 -11.51
N ARG A 6 16.37 -1.46 -12.61
CA ARG A 6 15.81 -1.76 -13.93
C ARG A 6 15.05 -3.09 -13.87
N GLY A 7 13.80 -3.07 -14.33
CA GLY A 7 12.83 -4.16 -14.28
C GLY A 7 12.06 -4.29 -12.95
N ALA A 8 12.35 -3.46 -11.93
CA ALA A 8 11.72 -3.57 -10.62
C ALA A 8 10.54 -2.61 -10.44
N VAL A 9 9.53 -3.07 -9.72
CA VAL A 9 8.42 -2.26 -9.21
C VAL A 9 8.74 -1.81 -7.79
N VAL A 10 8.71 -0.50 -7.54
CA VAL A 10 8.84 0.07 -6.19
C VAL A 10 7.46 0.44 -5.67
N ILE A 11 7.10 -0.09 -4.49
CA ILE A 11 5.87 0.23 -3.79
C ILE A 11 6.22 0.98 -2.51
N ILE A 12 5.67 2.19 -2.34
CA ILE A 12 5.83 3.00 -1.14
C ILE A 12 4.47 3.11 -0.44
N ASP A 13 4.34 2.42 0.69
CA ASP A 13 3.18 2.55 1.57
C ASP A 13 3.28 3.78 2.48
N GLU A 14 2.13 4.32 2.88
CA GLU A 14 1.98 5.58 3.62
C GLU A 14 2.80 6.73 3.01
N ALA A 15 2.69 6.90 1.68
CA ALA A 15 3.50 7.80 0.86
C ALA A 15 3.46 9.27 1.30
N HIS A 16 2.45 9.69 2.08
CA HIS A 16 2.40 11.02 2.69
C HIS A 16 3.62 11.34 3.59
N ASN A 17 4.29 10.31 4.12
CA ASN A 17 5.55 10.45 4.88
C ASN A 17 6.78 10.71 4.01
N SER A 18 6.66 10.53 2.69
CA SER A 18 7.72 10.69 1.70
C SER A 18 7.55 11.95 0.86
N ALA A 19 6.53 12.77 1.12
CA ALA A 19 6.32 14.06 0.47
C ALA A 19 7.40 15.08 0.88
N ASP A 20 7.86 15.88 -0.09
CA ASP A 20 8.77 17.00 0.19
C ASP A 20 7.97 18.19 0.73
N ARG A 21 8.37 18.72 1.90
CA ARG A 21 7.71 19.85 2.56
C ARG A 21 8.68 21.01 2.68
N SER A 22 8.21 22.22 2.40
CA SER A 22 9.00 23.46 2.45
C SER A 22 9.66 23.75 3.82
N LYS A 23 9.18 23.11 4.90
CA LYS A 23 9.70 23.24 6.29
C LYS A 23 10.39 21.97 6.83
N ASN A 24 10.71 20.99 5.99
CA ASN A 24 11.28 19.73 6.48
C ASN A 24 12.66 19.91 7.13
N SER A 25 12.84 19.33 8.33
CA SER A 25 14.14 19.11 8.97
C SER A 25 14.24 17.67 9.48
N GLY A 26 15.45 17.09 9.50
CA GLY A 26 15.67 15.75 10.09
C GLY A 26 15.31 14.56 9.19
N THR A 27 14.62 13.56 9.75
CA THR A 27 14.37 12.22 9.17
C THR A 27 13.36 12.24 8.02
N THR A 28 12.34 13.10 8.05
CA THR A 28 11.35 13.24 6.97
C THR A 28 12.00 13.68 5.64
N ALA A 29 13.00 14.57 5.72
CA ALA A 29 13.78 14.97 4.55
C ALA A 29 14.62 13.81 3.98
N GLN A 30 15.07 12.87 4.82
CA GLN A 30 15.80 11.68 4.36
C GLN A 30 14.88 10.68 3.65
N ARG A 31 13.64 10.49 4.16
CA ARG A 31 12.62 9.65 3.52
C ARG A 31 12.23 10.19 2.15
N ALA A 32 11.91 11.47 2.05
CA ALA A 32 11.59 12.12 0.78
C ALA A 32 12.75 12.00 -0.23
N LYS A 33 13.99 12.21 0.21
CA LYS A 33 15.17 12.06 -0.65
C LYS A 33 15.40 10.62 -1.13
N LEU A 34 15.13 9.63 -0.28
CA LEU A 34 15.21 8.23 -0.67
C LEU A 34 14.12 7.89 -1.68
N ALA A 35 12.86 8.30 -1.44
CA ALA A 35 11.75 8.08 -2.35
C ALA A 35 12.02 8.69 -3.73
N GLN A 36 12.53 9.93 -3.79
CA GLN A 36 12.93 10.58 -5.05
C GLN A 36 14.06 9.82 -5.77
N LEU A 37 15.01 9.24 -5.03
CA LEU A 37 16.09 8.44 -5.62
C LEU A 37 15.54 7.14 -6.21
N LEU A 38 14.64 6.46 -5.50
CA LEU A 38 14.01 5.22 -5.97
C LEU A 38 13.14 5.48 -7.21
N ALA A 39 12.34 6.55 -7.19
CA ALA A 39 11.48 6.97 -8.31
C ALA A 39 12.26 7.16 -9.62
N ARG A 40 13.51 7.68 -9.55
CA ARG A 40 14.36 7.89 -10.74
C ARG A 40 15.05 6.64 -11.25
N LYS A 41 15.06 5.55 -10.47
CA LYS A 41 15.82 4.34 -10.79
C LYS A 41 14.95 3.14 -11.12
N ALA A 42 13.72 3.13 -10.65
CA ALA A 42 12.75 2.07 -10.92
C ALA A 42 12.02 2.35 -12.24
N ASP A 43 11.68 1.30 -12.98
CA ASP A 43 10.84 1.41 -14.17
C ASP A 43 9.35 1.60 -13.81
N SER A 44 8.96 1.27 -12.58
CA SER A 44 7.59 1.41 -12.09
C SER A 44 7.55 1.82 -10.62
N LEU A 45 6.69 2.79 -10.30
CA LEU A 45 6.50 3.32 -8.96
C LEU A 45 5.00 3.32 -8.61
N LEU A 46 4.66 2.74 -7.47
CA LEU A 46 3.32 2.78 -6.89
C LEU A 46 3.37 3.47 -5.52
N LEU A 47 2.59 4.53 -5.36
CA LEU A 47 2.44 5.25 -4.10
C LEU A 47 1.08 4.91 -3.48
N LEU A 48 1.10 4.38 -2.25
CA LEU A 48 -0.10 4.05 -1.50
C LEU A 48 -0.23 5.02 -0.31
N THR A 49 -1.38 5.67 -0.17
CA THR A 49 -1.66 6.54 0.98
C THR A 49 -3.16 6.75 1.13
N ALA A 50 -3.66 6.67 2.36
CA ALA A 50 -5.06 6.97 2.67
C ALA A 50 -5.33 8.48 2.71
N THR A 51 -4.30 9.28 2.96
CA THR A 51 -4.35 10.75 3.10
C THR A 51 -3.27 11.36 2.21
N PRO A 52 -3.58 11.61 0.93
CA PRO A 52 -2.56 11.99 -0.07
C PRO A 52 -2.02 13.41 0.13
N HIS A 53 -2.73 14.25 0.86
CA HIS A 53 -2.23 15.55 1.28
C HIS A 53 -2.39 15.71 2.78
N ASP A 54 -1.63 16.66 3.29
CA ASP A 54 -1.63 17.07 4.68
C ASP A 54 -2.32 18.44 4.87
N GLY A 55 -2.95 18.94 3.81
CA GLY A 55 -3.51 20.29 3.70
C GLY A 55 -2.63 21.23 2.86
N SER A 56 -1.43 20.78 2.47
CA SER A 56 -0.52 21.48 1.57
C SER A 56 -0.58 20.94 0.15
N GLN A 57 -0.89 21.83 -0.81
CA GLN A 57 -0.79 21.54 -2.23
C GLN A 57 0.66 21.21 -2.64
N ASP A 58 1.66 21.83 -1.99
CA ASP A 58 3.08 21.52 -2.23
C ASP A 58 3.43 20.07 -1.91
N SER A 59 2.90 19.53 -0.80
CA SER A 59 3.15 18.15 -0.38
C SER A 59 2.53 17.17 -1.38
N PHE A 60 1.30 17.44 -1.83
CA PHE A 60 0.63 16.61 -2.83
C PHE A 60 1.32 16.68 -4.20
N ALA A 61 1.64 17.88 -4.67
CA ALA A 61 2.37 18.10 -5.91
C ALA A 61 3.76 17.43 -5.90
N SER A 62 4.42 17.36 -4.73
CA SER A 62 5.66 16.59 -4.59
C SER A 62 5.46 15.09 -4.82
N LEU A 63 4.31 14.52 -4.44
CA LEU A 63 4.01 13.11 -4.70
C LEU A 63 3.75 12.88 -6.19
N ILE A 64 2.96 13.75 -6.82
CA ILE A 64 2.70 13.67 -8.27
C ILE A 64 3.99 13.82 -9.07
N ARG A 65 4.89 14.73 -8.69
CA ARG A 65 6.22 14.88 -9.32
C ARG A 65 7.09 13.64 -9.22
N MET A 66 6.89 12.79 -8.20
CA MET A 66 7.60 11.51 -8.11
C MET A 66 7.04 10.47 -9.07
N LEU A 67 5.73 10.52 -9.36
CA LEU A 67 5.08 9.65 -10.35
C LEU A 67 5.41 10.08 -11.78
N ASP A 68 5.15 11.34 -12.09
CA ASP A 68 5.46 11.94 -13.39
C ASP A 68 5.89 13.40 -13.17
N PRO A 69 7.19 13.70 -13.27
CA PRO A 69 7.70 15.04 -13.07
C PRO A 69 7.29 16.00 -14.20
N THR A 70 6.73 15.53 -15.32
CA THR A 70 6.29 16.38 -16.42
C THR A 70 4.90 17.00 -16.18
N ARG A 71 4.11 16.48 -15.23
CA ARG A 71 2.71 16.91 -15.00
C ARG A 71 2.50 18.07 -14.04
N VAL A 72 3.56 18.59 -13.39
CA VAL A 72 3.43 19.63 -12.34
C VAL A 72 4.27 20.89 -12.65
N PRO A 73 3.97 21.60 -13.77
CA PRO A 73 4.66 22.82 -14.16
C PRO A 73 4.53 23.91 -13.09
N ASP A 74 3.33 24.07 -12.52
CA ASP A 74 3.05 24.95 -11.40
C ASP A 74 2.31 24.17 -10.32
N VAL A 75 2.82 24.26 -9.09
CA VAL A 75 2.21 23.60 -7.93
C VAL A 75 0.88 24.25 -7.57
N THR A 76 0.76 25.56 -7.78
CA THR A 76 -0.39 26.35 -7.34
C THR A 76 -1.60 26.27 -8.30
N GLN A 77 -1.37 25.79 -9.52
CA GLN A 77 -2.38 25.69 -10.59
C GLN A 77 -2.65 24.25 -11.03
N LEU A 78 -2.27 23.26 -10.23
CA LEU A 78 -2.51 21.84 -10.56
C LEU A 78 -4.01 21.59 -10.74
N LYS A 79 -4.43 21.04 -11.89
CA LYS A 79 -5.82 20.69 -12.16
C LYS A 79 -6.03 19.18 -12.13
N ARG A 80 -7.28 18.76 -11.88
CA ARG A 80 -7.66 17.34 -11.84
C ARG A 80 -7.38 16.63 -13.16
N GLU A 81 -7.68 17.27 -14.28
CA GLU A 81 -7.46 16.76 -15.64
C GLU A 81 -5.98 16.42 -15.91
N ASP A 82 -5.04 17.07 -15.21
CA ASP A 82 -3.61 16.84 -15.38
C ASP A 82 -3.11 15.55 -14.74
N ILE A 83 -3.88 14.99 -13.78
CA ILE A 83 -3.46 13.90 -12.89
C ILE A 83 -4.50 12.77 -12.75
N GLU A 84 -5.65 12.86 -13.40
CA GLU A 84 -6.72 11.87 -13.27
C GLU A 84 -6.35 10.47 -13.76
N ASP A 85 -5.34 10.38 -14.64
CA ASP A 85 -4.74 9.14 -15.11
C ASP A 85 -3.71 8.55 -14.12
N LEU A 86 -3.25 9.34 -13.15
CA LEU A 86 -2.22 8.95 -12.17
C LEU A 86 -2.78 8.59 -10.80
N VAL A 87 -3.98 9.07 -10.46
CA VAL A 87 -4.55 8.96 -9.11
C VAL A 87 -5.83 8.14 -9.12
N VAL A 88 -5.86 7.09 -8.29
CA VAL A 88 -7.07 6.32 -8.00
C VAL A 88 -7.45 6.54 -6.54
N ARG A 89 -8.55 7.28 -6.31
CA ARG A 89 -9.10 7.50 -4.97
C ARG A 89 -10.59 7.18 -4.97
N ARG A 90 -11.04 6.40 -3.98
CA ARG A 90 -12.44 5.98 -3.78
C ARG A 90 -12.84 6.13 -2.32
N PHE A 91 -14.09 6.50 -2.07
CA PHE A 91 -14.65 6.55 -0.72
C PHE A 91 -15.42 5.28 -0.40
N ARG A 92 -15.60 4.98 0.89
CA ARG A 92 -16.43 3.85 1.33
C ARG A 92 -17.92 4.05 0.99
N THR A 93 -18.33 5.30 0.84
CA THR A 93 -19.68 5.72 0.44
C THR A 93 -19.86 5.74 -1.08
N SER A 94 -18.81 5.50 -1.87
CA SER A 94 -18.90 5.47 -3.33
C SER A 94 -19.83 4.35 -3.79
N PRO A 95 -20.76 4.57 -4.74
CA PRO A 95 -21.74 3.58 -5.17
C PRO A 95 -21.12 2.25 -5.62
N GLU A 96 -20.05 2.29 -6.43
CA GLU A 96 -19.32 1.10 -6.91
C GLU A 96 -18.73 0.29 -5.75
N VAL A 97 -18.23 0.99 -4.73
CA VAL A 97 -17.64 0.38 -3.53
C VAL A 97 -18.74 -0.29 -2.72
N ILE A 98 -19.87 0.39 -2.49
CA ILE A 98 -21.04 -0.17 -1.80
C ILE A 98 -21.55 -1.43 -2.52
N GLU A 99 -21.68 -1.39 -3.84
CA GLU A 99 -22.12 -2.51 -4.67
C GLU A 99 -21.16 -3.70 -4.58
N ALA A 100 -19.85 -3.44 -4.67
CA ALA A 100 -18.81 -4.46 -4.54
C ALA A 100 -18.81 -5.13 -3.15
N ILE A 101 -19.13 -4.38 -2.10
CA ILE A 101 -19.08 -4.89 -0.71
C ILE A 101 -20.34 -5.69 -0.32
N LYS A 102 -21.42 -5.64 -1.12
CA LYS A 102 -22.67 -6.40 -0.88
C LYS A 102 -23.17 -6.29 0.58
N ASP A 103 -23.44 -5.07 1.02
CA ASP A 103 -24.15 -4.74 2.28
C ASP A 103 -23.49 -5.17 3.62
N LYS A 104 -22.21 -5.60 3.61
CA LYS A 104 -21.50 -6.03 4.84
C LYS A 104 -20.91 -4.90 5.69
N THR A 105 -20.98 -3.64 5.27
CA THR A 105 -20.37 -2.54 6.04
C THR A 105 -21.29 -2.08 7.16
N LEU A 106 -21.03 -2.58 8.37
CA LEU A 106 -21.73 -2.13 9.56
C LEU A 106 -21.23 -0.73 9.97
N ALA A 107 -22.16 0.18 10.22
CA ALA A 107 -21.85 1.56 10.61
C ALA A 107 -21.11 1.61 11.95
N ARG A 108 -20.01 2.36 12.02
CA ARG A 108 -19.30 2.65 13.28
C ARG A 108 -20.18 3.46 14.23
N ARG A 109 -19.97 3.28 15.54
CA ARG A 109 -20.61 4.04 16.62
C ARG A 109 -19.54 4.73 17.44
N LEU A 110 -19.62 6.05 17.54
CA LEU A 110 -18.79 6.83 18.46
C LEU A 110 -19.56 6.99 19.78
N LEU A 111 -18.96 6.55 20.88
CA LEU A 111 -19.59 6.41 22.19
C LEU A 111 -18.82 7.24 23.22
N ARG A 112 -19.34 8.43 23.49
CA ARG A 112 -18.80 9.37 24.48
C ARG A 112 -18.98 8.84 25.90
N GLN A 113 -17.93 8.93 26.70
CA GLN A 113 -17.92 8.57 28.13
C GLN A 113 -17.57 9.80 28.97
N ASP A 114 -18.59 10.45 29.52
CA ASP A 114 -18.42 11.60 30.40
C ASP A 114 -18.12 11.17 31.84
N PHE A 115 -17.25 11.92 32.51
CA PHE A 115 -16.94 11.74 33.93
C PHE A 115 -16.54 13.08 34.57
N ASP A 116 -16.80 13.24 35.85
CA ASP A 116 -16.32 14.40 36.63
C ASP A 116 -14.88 14.16 37.12
N LEU A 117 -14.11 15.22 37.35
CA LEU A 117 -12.81 15.12 38.02
C LEU A 117 -12.98 14.99 39.55
N SER A 118 -12.12 14.19 40.19
CA SER A 118 -12.06 14.17 41.65
C SER A 118 -11.53 15.50 42.21
N ARG A 119 -11.66 15.71 43.52
CA ARG A 119 -11.15 16.93 44.16
C ARG A 119 -9.63 17.04 44.02
N GLU A 120 -8.95 15.90 44.13
CA GLU A 120 -7.51 15.77 44.00
C GLU A 120 -7.06 16.03 42.57
N GLU A 121 -7.78 15.48 41.58
CA GLU A 121 -7.53 15.77 40.16
C GLU A 121 -7.76 17.25 39.84
N GLU A 122 -8.91 17.82 40.22
CA GLU A 122 -9.23 19.22 39.94
C GLU A 122 -8.17 20.17 40.54
N ALA A 123 -7.62 19.86 41.72
CA ALA A 123 -6.54 20.62 42.34
C ALA A 123 -5.24 20.59 41.52
N VAL A 124 -4.84 19.42 41.02
CA VAL A 124 -3.66 19.27 40.15
C VAL A 124 -3.86 20.02 38.83
N TYR A 125 -5.05 19.90 38.25
CA TYR A 125 -5.42 20.57 37.00
C TYR A 125 -5.36 22.10 37.15
N ASN A 126 -5.91 22.64 38.23
CA ASN A 126 -5.81 24.07 38.57
C ASN A 126 -4.35 24.51 38.71
N SER A 127 -3.55 23.75 39.47
CA SER A 127 -2.12 24.05 39.65
C SER A 127 -1.35 24.05 38.33
N ILE A 128 -1.68 23.15 37.38
CA ILE A 128 -1.06 23.13 36.05
C ILE A 128 -1.50 24.35 35.22
N ALA A 129 -2.78 24.73 35.28
CA ALA A 129 -3.31 25.86 34.53
C ALA A 129 -2.81 27.23 35.04
N GLU A 130 -2.42 27.30 36.31
CA GLU A 130 -1.86 28.49 36.96
C GLU A 130 -0.33 28.48 37.04
N LEU A 131 0.32 27.39 36.60
CA LEU A 131 1.78 27.23 36.69
C LEU A 131 2.51 28.31 35.86
N ASN A 132 3.28 29.15 36.56
CA ASN A 132 4.11 30.21 36.00
C ASN A 132 5.57 30.01 36.40
N LEU A 133 6.42 29.69 35.43
CA LEU A 133 7.83 29.36 35.63
C LEU A 133 8.68 30.58 35.26
N ASP A 134 9.78 30.85 35.97
CA ASP A 134 10.63 32.04 35.77
C ASP A 134 11.25 32.10 34.35
N LEU A 135 11.24 30.98 33.64
CA LEU A 135 11.62 30.89 32.23
C LEU A 135 10.70 31.73 31.30
N ASP A 136 9.50 32.12 31.76
CA ASP A 136 8.47 32.83 31.01
C ASP A 136 8.82 34.30 30.65
N ASP A 137 9.75 34.95 31.37
CA ASP A 137 9.95 36.41 31.30
C ASP A 137 11.03 36.91 30.30
N GLU A 138 11.83 36.04 29.67
CA GLU A 138 12.81 36.46 28.64
C GLU A 138 12.25 36.42 27.21
N GLN A 139 11.77 37.58 26.76
CA GLN A 139 11.03 37.92 25.52
C GLN A 139 11.50 37.40 24.13
N LYS A 140 12.53 36.54 24.00
CA LYS A 140 13.05 36.13 22.68
C LYS A 140 12.88 34.66 22.31
N LEU A 141 12.28 33.80 23.15
CA LEU A 141 12.21 32.35 22.88
C LEU A 141 10.92 31.63 23.36
N ASN A 142 9.73 32.24 23.16
CA ASN A 142 8.42 31.71 23.61
C ASN A 142 8.11 30.25 23.19
N LYS A 143 8.60 29.75 22.05
CA LYS A 143 8.20 28.42 21.52
C LYS A 143 8.59 27.22 22.39
N ALA A 144 9.72 27.27 23.09
CA ALA A 144 10.21 26.10 23.84
C ALA A 144 9.50 25.90 25.20
N ILE A 145 8.95 26.98 25.75
CA ILE A 145 8.29 26.99 27.07
C ILE A 145 6.81 26.64 26.92
N ASP A 146 6.15 27.19 25.88
CA ASP A 146 4.81 26.76 25.46
C ASP A 146 4.74 25.26 25.13
N LEU A 147 5.82 24.71 24.54
CA LEU A 147 5.94 23.28 24.28
C LEU A 147 5.97 22.43 25.57
N PHE A 148 6.64 22.90 26.63
CA PHE A 148 6.68 22.17 27.90
C PHE A 148 5.33 22.20 28.62
N ARG A 149 4.67 23.35 28.68
CA ARG A 149 3.29 23.47 29.21
C ARG A 149 2.33 22.56 28.47
N THR A 150 2.38 22.56 27.14
CA THR A 150 1.60 21.66 26.28
C THR A 150 1.89 20.20 26.62
N THR A 151 3.16 19.83 26.76
CA THR A 151 3.57 18.46 27.11
C THR A 151 3.05 18.03 28.47
N LEU A 152 3.07 18.94 29.46
CA LEU A 152 2.58 18.71 30.81
C LEU A 152 1.04 18.57 30.82
N ALA A 153 0.32 19.47 30.16
CA ALA A 153 -1.12 19.40 29.98
C ALA A 153 -1.53 18.06 29.32
N LYS A 154 -0.92 17.71 28.18
CA LYS A 154 -1.16 16.41 27.53
C LYS A 154 -0.86 15.22 28.44
N SER A 155 0.16 15.31 29.29
CA SER A 155 0.50 14.21 30.20
C SER A 155 -0.56 13.98 31.27
N ILE A 156 -1.09 15.04 31.90
CA ILE A 156 -2.13 14.91 32.93
C ILE A 156 -3.48 14.49 32.31
N PHE A 157 -3.78 14.95 31.10
CA PHE A 157 -4.95 14.50 30.36
C PHE A 157 -4.85 13.03 29.96
N SER A 158 -3.65 12.46 29.87
CA SER A 158 -3.47 11.01 29.66
C SER A 158 -3.67 10.27 30.99
N SER A 159 -2.78 10.47 31.96
CA SER A 159 -2.87 9.90 33.31
C SER A 159 -2.00 10.64 34.34
N PRO A 160 -2.32 10.53 35.65
CA PRO A 160 -1.44 11.03 36.72
C PRO A 160 -0.02 10.45 36.63
N GLU A 161 0.12 9.18 36.25
CA GLU A 161 1.43 8.51 36.11
C GLU A 161 2.27 9.09 34.96
N ALA A 162 1.65 9.40 33.81
CA ALA A 162 2.34 10.07 32.71
C ALA A 162 2.79 11.49 33.09
N CYS A 163 1.96 12.21 33.86
CA CYS A 163 2.33 13.52 34.40
C CYS A 163 3.49 13.42 35.38
N ARG A 164 3.44 12.46 36.31
CA ARG A 164 4.52 12.16 37.26
C ARG A 164 5.85 11.90 36.55
N GLN A 165 5.88 11.01 35.56
CA GLN A 165 7.09 10.70 34.80
C GLN A 165 7.64 11.95 34.06
N THR A 166 6.74 12.77 33.50
CA THR A 166 7.12 14.00 32.78
C THR A 166 7.79 15.00 33.73
N LEU A 167 7.22 15.20 34.92
CA LEU A 167 7.77 16.08 35.95
C LEU A 167 9.10 15.57 36.52
N GLU A 168 9.18 14.30 36.90
CA GLU A 168 10.43 13.68 37.42
C GLU A 168 11.57 13.81 36.40
N SER A 169 11.28 13.54 35.12
CA SER A 169 12.25 13.67 34.03
C SER A 169 12.69 15.12 33.85
N ARG A 170 11.77 16.09 33.93
CA ARG A 170 12.09 17.51 33.82
C ARG A 170 12.97 17.97 35.00
N ILE A 171 12.55 17.68 36.24
CA ILE A 171 13.29 18.02 37.47
C ILE A 171 14.71 17.47 37.40
N LYS A 172 14.87 16.19 37.03
CA LYS A 172 16.18 15.55 36.87
C LYS A 172 17.05 16.27 35.84
N ARG A 173 16.48 16.65 34.68
CA ARG A 173 17.24 17.34 33.62
C ARG A 173 17.65 18.76 34.02
N VAL A 174 16.81 19.49 34.75
CA VAL A 174 17.13 20.81 35.29
C VAL A 174 18.23 20.72 36.34
N LYS A 175 18.10 19.81 37.32
CA LYS A 175 19.14 19.55 38.35
C LYS A 175 20.48 19.11 37.74
N ALA A 176 20.44 18.36 36.63
CA ALA A 176 21.64 17.93 35.91
C ALA A 176 22.25 19.01 34.99
N GLY A 177 21.66 20.21 34.91
CA GLY A 177 22.10 21.28 34.02
C GLY A 177 21.87 21.01 32.52
N THR A 178 21.12 19.95 32.17
CA THR A 178 20.82 19.55 30.79
C THR A 178 19.53 20.17 30.23
N ALA A 179 18.74 20.82 31.10
CA ALA A 179 17.57 21.62 30.74
C ALA A 179 17.61 22.94 31.52
N ARG A 180 17.02 24.00 30.94
CA ARG A 180 16.89 25.30 31.62
C ARG A 180 15.81 25.24 32.70
N GLY A 181 16.07 25.89 33.83
CA GLY A 181 15.15 26.13 34.93
C GLY A 181 15.88 26.73 36.13
N THR A 182 15.18 27.53 36.94
CA THR A 182 15.68 28.07 38.21
C THR A 182 15.44 27.08 39.35
N ASP A 183 16.08 27.29 40.51
CA ASP A 183 15.76 26.50 41.72
C ASP A 183 14.31 26.74 42.17
N SER A 184 13.75 27.92 41.88
CA SER A 184 12.33 28.25 42.09
C SER A 184 11.42 27.39 41.20
N ASP A 185 11.74 27.25 39.91
CA ASP A 185 11.02 26.35 39.00
C ASP A 185 11.02 24.91 39.50
N VAL A 186 12.18 24.43 39.96
CA VAL A 186 12.30 23.07 40.53
C VAL A 186 11.40 22.90 41.75
N ALA A 187 11.37 23.88 42.66
CA ALA A 187 10.51 23.83 43.85
C ALA A 187 9.02 23.82 43.49
N GLN A 188 8.60 24.59 42.46
CA GLN A 188 7.22 24.57 41.97
C GLN A 188 6.86 23.22 41.33
N LEU A 189 7.75 22.65 40.51
CA LEU A 189 7.54 21.34 39.88
C LEU A 189 7.52 20.20 40.91
N GLU A 190 8.34 20.28 41.97
CA GLU A 190 8.32 19.33 43.09
C GLU A 190 7.02 19.44 43.90
N SER A 191 6.53 20.66 44.14
CA SER A 191 5.22 20.87 44.79
C SER A 191 4.09 20.24 43.97
N LEU A 192 4.07 20.45 42.65
CA LEU A 192 3.09 19.83 41.76
C LEU A 192 3.21 18.29 41.75
N LEU A 193 4.43 17.76 41.80
CA LEU A 193 4.69 16.33 41.89
C LEU A 193 4.11 15.73 43.17
N GLU A 194 4.23 16.42 44.31
CA GLU A 194 3.61 15.97 45.57
C GLU A 194 2.07 15.99 45.50
N GLN A 195 1.46 16.98 44.83
CA GLN A 195 0.01 16.98 44.60
C GLN A 195 -0.43 15.79 43.74
N ILE A 196 0.30 15.47 42.68
CA ILE A 196 0.00 14.32 41.80
C ILE A 196 0.07 12.99 42.54
N LYS A 197 0.98 12.85 43.51
CA LYS A 197 1.08 11.64 44.35
C LYS A 197 -0.14 11.43 45.24
N LEU A 198 -0.95 12.46 45.50
CA LEU A 198 -2.21 12.35 46.23
C LEU A 198 -3.34 11.78 45.36
N VAL A 199 -3.20 11.84 44.02
CA VAL A 199 -4.15 11.22 43.10
C VAL A 199 -3.82 9.72 43.02
N ASP A 200 -4.48 8.94 43.87
CA ASP A 200 -4.38 7.49 43.84
C ASP A 200 -5.28 6.88 42.76
N THR A 201 -5.23 5.56 42.60
CA THR A 201 -6.03 4.86 41.59
C THR A 201 -7.53 4.96 41.86
N SER A 202 -7.94 5.11 43.12
CA SER A 202 -9.34 5.21 43.50
C SER A 202 -9.93 6.60 43.23
N SER A 203 -9.10 7.64 43.33
CA SER A 203 -9.45 9.03 43.02
C SER A 203 -9.20 9.43 41.56
N PHE A 204 -8.64 8.54 40.72
CA PHE A 204 -8.53 8.75 39.28
C PHE A 204 -9.83 8.34 38.56
N LEU A 205 -10.78 9.28 38.44
CA LEU A 205 -12.15 8.96 38.01
C LEU A 205 -12.26 8.49 36.57
N LYS A 206 -11.33 8.87 35.68
CA LYS A 206 -11.28 8.32 34.32
C LYS A 206 -11.08 6.81 34.32
N TYR A 207 -10.16 6.31 35.14
CA TYR A 207 -9.89 4.87 35.24
C TYR A 207 -11.08 4.13 35.85
N GLN A 208 -11.73 4.72 36.86
CA GLN A 208 -12.96 4.16 37.41
C GLN A 208 -14.06 4.08 36.36
N LYS A 209 -14.22 5.12 35.53
CA LYS A 209 -15.19 5.10 34.43
C LYS A 209 -14.88 4.02 33.38
N LEU A 210 -13.60 3.70 33.17
CA LEU A 210 -13.18 2.58 32.33
C LEU A 210 -13.59 1.22 32.94
N LEU A 211 -13.45 1.04 34.25
CA LEU A 211 -13.92 -0.18 34.94
C LEU A 211 -15.45 -0.30 34.92
N ASP A 212 -16.15 0.83 35.10
CA ASP A 212 -17.61 0.90 34.96
C ASP A 212 -18.04 0.50 33.56
N LEU A 213 -17.34 0.95 32.51
CA LEU A 213 -17.63 0.57 31.13
C LEU A 213 -17.53 -0.95 30.91
N PHE A 214 -16.49 -1.61 31.43
CA PHE A 214 -16.40 -3.08 31.35
C PHE A 214 -17.57 -3.76 32.05
N THR A 215 -18.03 -3.20 33.17
CA THR A 215 -19.17 -3.71 33.96
C THR A 215 -20.50 -3.49 33.23
N GLU A 216 -20.73 -2.30 32.68
CA GLU A 216 -21.90 -1.92 31.89
C GLU A 216 -22.05 -2.82 30.65
N LEU A 217 -20.93 -3.15 30.00
CA LEU A 217 -20.88 -4.07 28.86
C LEU A 217 -20.97 -5.56 29.26
N GLN A 218 -21.08 -5.86 30.55
CA GLN A 218 -21.10 -7.21 31.11
C GLN A 218 -19.91 -8.06 30.63
N TRP A 219 -18.76 -7.42 30.47
CA TRP A 219 -17.57 -8.07 29.95
C TRP A 219 -16.89 -8.92 31.03
N ASN A 220 -16.49 -10.14 30.66
CA ASN A 220 -15.92 -11.11 31.60
C ASN A 220 -14.67 -11.83 31.06
N GLY A 221 -14.14 -11.39 29.91
CA GLY A 221 -12.95 -11.98 29.27
C GLY A 221 -13.11 -13.41 28.72
N LYS A 222 -14.29 -14.05 28.84
CA LYS A 222 -14.47 -15.45 28.41
C LYS A 222 -14.84 -15.61 26.94
N LYS A 223 -15.58 -14.64 26.38
CA LYS A 223 -16.02 -14.67 24.99
C LYS A 223 -14.82 -14.43 24.06
N VAL A 224 -14.59 -15.35 23.12
CA VAL A 224 -13.39 -15.39 22.25
C VAL A 224 -13.22 -14.14 21.40
N ARG A 225 -14.31 -13.66 20.79
CA ARG A 225 -14.30 -12.49 19.89
C ARG A 225 -14.71 -11.19 20.59
N ASP A 226 -14.92 -11.20 21.92
CA ASP A 226 -15.25 -9.99 22.68
C ASP A 226 -13.98 -9.34 23.25
N ARG A 227 -13.21 -8.74 22.32
CA ARG A 227 -11.89 -8.15 22.58
C ARG A 227 -11.96 -6.64 22.55
N PHE A 228 -11.05 -6.01 23.29
CA PHE A 228 -10.86 -4.57 23.35
C PHE A 228 -9.46 -4.18 22.90
N VAL A 229 -9.37 -3.08 22.16
CA VAL A 229 -8.12 -2.36 21.91
C VAL A 229 -8.18 -1.03 22.63
N ILE A 230 -7.17 -0.72 23.44
CA ILE A 230 -7.09 0.53 24.21
C ILE A 230 -5.88 1.33 23.72
N PHE A 231 -6.12 2.54 23.22
CA PHE A 231 -5.09 3.46 22.75
C PHE A 231 -4.75 4.51 23.80
N SER A 232 -3.45 4.78 23.94
CA SER A 232 -2.93 5.90 24.71
C SER A 232 -1.64 6.44 24.07
N GLU A 233 -1.50 7.77 23.95
CA GLU A 233 -0.27 8.38 23.40
C GLU A 233 0.96 8.12 24.28
N ARG A 234 0.77 8.09 25.61
CA ARG A 234 1.87 8.04 26.58
C ARG A 234 2.23 6.60 26.97
N ILE A 235 3.51 6.24 26.79
CA ILE A 235 4.05 4.91 27.18
C ILE A 235 3.88 4.65 28.68
N ALA A 236 4.04 5.67 29.55
CA ALA A 236 3.77 5.52 30.98
C ALA A 236 2.32 5.12 31.28
N THR A 237 1.35 5.74 30.60
CA THR A 237 -0.07 5.38 30.73
C THR A 237 -0.33 3.96 30.22
N VAL A 238 0.24 3.58 29.08
CA VAL A 238 0.14 2.21 28.54
C VAL A 238 0.69 1.17 29.54
N SER A 239 1.85 1.46 30.13
CA SER A 239 2.48 0.61 31.14
C SER A 239 1.57 0.43 32.36
N TRP A 240 1.11 1.55 32.89
CA TRP A 240 0.30 1.61 34.08
C TRP A 240 -1.06 0.93 33.89
N LEU A 241 -1.73 1.18 32.76
CA LEU A 241 -3.00 0.54 32.42
C LEU A 241 -2.85 -0.98 32.31
N SER A 242 -1.76 -1.47 31.69
CA SER A 242 -1.52 -2.90 31.56
C SER A 242 -1.39 -3.59 32.90
N GLU A 243 -0.72 -2.97 33.87
CA GLU A 243 -0.56 -3.53 35.22
C GLU A 243 -1.86 -3.46 36.03
N ARG A 244 -2.56 -2.32 35.96
CA ARG A 244 -3.78 -2.08 36.75
C ARG A 244 -4.97 -2.87 36.25
N LEU A 245 -5.25 -2.88 34.95
CA LEU A 245 -6.33 -3.67 34.38
C LEU A 245 -6.12 -5.17 34.62
N LYS A 246 -4.87 -5.64 34.60
CA LYS A 246 -4.56 -7.02 34.95
C LYS A 246 -4.98 -7.36 36.38
N GLN A 247 -4.67 -6.47 37.33
CA GLN A 247 -5.00 -6.66 38.74
C GLN A 247 -6.52 -6.54 38.99
N ASP A 248 -7.15 -5.46 38.54
CA ASP A 248 -8.53 -5.12 38.90
C ASP A 248 -9.57 -5.98 38.16
N LEU A 249 -9.25 -6.44 36.94
CA LEU A 249 -10.11 -7.36 36.17
C LEU A 249 -9.73 -8.84 36.38
N GLY A 250 -8.69 -9.14 37.17
CA GLY A 250 -8.24 -10.50 37.47
C GLY A 250 -7.77 -11.28 36.23
N LEU A 251 -7.09 -10.61 35.30
CA LEU A 251 -6.64 -11.19 34.03
C LEU A 251 -5.26 -11.87 34.19
N THR A 252 -5.03 -12.93 33.42
CA THR A 252 -3.70 -13.57 33.32
C THR A 252 -2.79 -12.83 32.33
N ASP A 253 -1.49 -13.14 32.34
CA ASP A 253 -0.53 -12.56 31.38
C ASP A 253 -0.85 -12.90 29.93
N GLU A 254 -1.58 -14.00 29.67
CA GLU A 254 -2.00 -14.39 28.32
C GLU A 254 -3.29 -13.69 27.86
N GLN A 255 -4.01 -13.01 28.76
CA GLN A 255 -5.28 -12.35 28.45
C GLN A 255 -5.15 -10.85 28.18
N ILE A 256 -4.02 -10.25 28.55
CA ILE A 256 -3.73 -8.83 28.35
C ILE A 256 -2.39 -8.63 27.65
N GLY A 257 -2.42 -7.94 26.51
CA GLY A 257 -1.26 -7.64 25.68
C GLY A 257 -0.91 -6.16 25.76
N ARG A 258 0.38 -5.85 25.66
CA ARG A 258 0.91 -4.49 25.64
C ARG A 258 1.84 -4.32 24.45
N VAL A 259 1.66 -3.22 23.73
CA VAL A 259 2.41 -2.88 22.52
C VAL A 259 2.84 -1.41 22.61
N ASP A 260 4.13 -1.19 22.85
CA ASP A 260 4.76 0.12 22.76
C ASP A 260 6.12 0.03 22.07
N GLY A 261 6.49 1.10 21.36
CA GLY A 261 7.64 1.13 20.44
C GLY A 261 9.00 1.20 21.16
N GLY A 262 9.28 0.20 22.01
CA GLY A 262 10.52 0.03 22.76
C GLY A 262 11.68 -0.57 21.93
N SER A 263 12.72 -1.08 22.61
CA SER A 263 13.95 -1.59 21.97
C SER A 263 13.73 -2.78 21.02
N VAL A 264 14.76 -3.19 20.27
CA VAL A 264 14.73 -4.32 19.32
C VAL A 264 14.24 -5.65 19.93
N ASP A 265 14.48 -5.90 21.22
CA ASP A 265 13.94 -7.07 21.92
C ASP A 265 12.42 -6.97 22.18
N ALA A 266 11.90 -5.74 22.27
CA ALA A 266 10.48 -5.47 22.31
C ALA A 266 9.82 -5.76 20.96
N ASP A 267 10.52 -5.66 19.82
CA ASP A 267 9.92 -5.86 18.49
C ASP A 267 9.43 -7.31 18.29
N ASN A 268 10.23 -8.32 18.64
CA ASN A 268 9.82 -9.73 18.54
C ASN A 268 8.65 -10.08 19.47
N LYS A 269 8.66 -9.53 20.70
CA LYS A 269 7.58 -9.75 21.68
C LYS A 269 6.31 -9.01 21.26
N THR A 270 6.45 -7.79 20.75
CA THR A 270 5.37 -6.97 20.21
C THR A 270 4.71 -7.67 19.04
N GLN A 271 5.51 -8.13 18.08
CA GLN A 271 5.01 -8.88 16.93
C GLN A 271 4.25 -10.14 17.37
N LYS A 272 4.80 -10.91 18.31
CA LYS A 272 4.10 -12.09 18.84
C LYS A 272 2.78 -11.74 19.53
N VAL A 273 2.73 -10.69 20.34
CA VAL A 273 1.49 -10.26 21.02
C VAL A 273 0.43 -9.84 20.01
N LEU A 274 0.85 -9.21 18.91
CA LEU A 274 -0.04 -8.83 17.82
C LEU A 274 -0.54 -10.05 17.06
N GLU A 275 0.35 -10.98 16.71
CA GLU A 275 0.02 -12.26 16.08
C GLU A 275 -0.96 -13.07 16.96
N ASP A 276 -0.71 -13.11 18.27
CA ASP A 276 -1.61 -13.76 19.20
C ASP A 276 -2.96 -13.01 19.25
N PHE A 277 -3.00 -11.68 19.10
CA PHE A 277 -4.25 -10.92 19.13
C PHE A 277 -5.08 -11.06 17.83
N GLY A 278 -4.47 -11.34 16.67
CA GLY A 278 -5.20 -11.64 15.44
C GLY A 278 -5.73 -13.08 15.35
N GLN A 279 -5.17 -13.99 16.15
CA GLN A 279 -5.62 -15.38 16.22
C GLN A 279 -6.89 -15.57 17.06
N GLU A 280 -7.90 -16.26 16.50
CA GLU A 280 -9.13 -16.59 17.22
C GLU A 280 -8.87 -17.47 18.45
N LYS A 281 -7.94 -18.42 18.36
CA LYS A 281 -7.62 -19.39 19.44
C LYS A 281 -6.91 -18.76 20.65
N SER A 282 -6.36 -17.56 20.49
CA SER A 282 -5.61 -16.89 21.55
C SER A 282 -6.47 -16.57 22.77
N ALA A 283 -5.84 -16.58 23.94
CA ALA A 283 -6.45 -16.14 25.19
C ALA A 283 -6.52 -14.61 25.32
N LEU A 284 -5.81 -13.84 24.47
CA LEU A 284 -5.78 -12.38 24.54
C LEU A 284 -7.17 -11.77 24.37
N ARG A 285 -7.53 -10.84 25.25
CA ARG A 285 -8.82 -10.13 25.25
C ARG A 285 -8.68 -8.62 25.29
N ILE A 286 -7.64 -8.10 25.92
CA ILE A 286 -7.35 -6.67 25.95
C ILE A 286 -5.97 -6.45 25.34
N LEU A 287 -5.89 -5.56 24.35
CA LEU A 287 -4.64 -5.09 23.77
C LEU A 287 -4.48 -3.61 24.06
N ILE A 288 -3.38 -3.20 24.69
CA ILE A 288 -3.09 -1.81 25.00
C ILE A 288 -1.93 -1.35 24.11
N CYS A 289 -2.18 -0.30 23.33
CA CYS A 289 -1.26 0.16 22.29
C CYS A 289 -0.86 1.63 22.48
N SER A 290 0.41 1.93 22.22
CA SER A 290 0.84 3.28 21.87
C SER A 290 0.77 3.51 20.36
N ASP A 291 0.69 4.77 19.94
CA ASP A 291 0.58 5.12 18.51
C ASP A 291 1.75 4.56 17.69
N MET A 292 2.97 4.70 18.21
CA MET A 292 4.20 4.32 17.49
C MET A 292 4.27 2.85 17.13
N ALA A 293 3.58 1.98 17.87
CA ALA A 293 3.69 0.53 17.72
C ALA A 293 2.46 -0.10 17.07
N SER A 294 1.50 0.71 16.60
CA SER A 294 0.21 0.24 16.09
C SER A 294 -0.10 0.66 14.64
N GLU A 295 0.78 1.42 14.01
CA GLU A 295 0.68 1.77 12.60
C GLU A 295 0.75 0.48 11.72
N GLY A 296 0.06 0.46 10.57
CA GLY A 296 -0.02 -0.71 9.69
C GLY A 296 -0.88 -1.93 10.13
N LEU A 297 -1.27 -2.09 11.41
CA LEU A 297 -1.89 -3.35 11.89
C LEU A 297 -3.37 -3.57 11.53
N ASN A 298 -3.74 -4.84 11.29
CA ASN A 298 -5.10 -5.31 10.93
C ASN A 298 -5.86 -5.92 12.13
N LEU A 299 -6.35 -5.08 13.05
CA LEU A 299 -7.02 -5.56 14.29
C LEU A 299 -8.52 -5.87 14.12
N HIS A 300 -9.13 -5.42 13.03
CA HIS A 300 -10.57 -5.46 12.77
C HIS A 300 -11.19 -6.87 12.72
N PHE A 301 -10.44 -7.91 12.37
CA PHE A 301 -11.01 -9.26 12.26
C PHE A 301 -11.47 -9.84 13.61
N GLN A 302 -10.72 -9.59 14.68
CA GLN A 302 -11.01 -10.12 16.02
C GLN A 302 -11.57 -9.08 16.98
N CYS A 303 -11.37 -7.80 16.70
CA CYS A 303 -11.79 -6.70 17.57
C CYS A 303 -12.78 -5.77 16.86
N HIS A 304 -13.84 -5.40 17.59
CA HIS A 304 -14.82 -4.40 17.17
C HIS A 304 -15.02 -3.31 18.23
N ARG A 305 -14.28 -3.34 19.35
CA ARG A 305 -14.37 -2.36 20.44
C ARG A 305 -13.03 -1.68 20.66
N LEU A 306 -12.98 -0.38 20.40
CA LEU A 306 -11.78 0.43 20.55
C LEU A 306 -12.03 1.52 21.59
N ILE A 307 -11.08 1.69 22.49
CA ILE A 307 -11.14 2.70 23.55
C ILE A 307 -9.98 3.69 23.34
N HIS A 308 -10.30 4.97 23.14
CA HIS A 308 -9.34 6.06 23.26
C HIS A 308 -9.27 6.50 24.72
N PHE A 309 -8.26 6.02 25.45
CA PHE A 309 -8.07 6.41 26.85
C PHE A 309 -7.60 7.87 26.97
N ASP A 310 -6.80 8.32 25.99
CA ASP A 310 -6.59 9.71 25.67
C ASP A 310 -6.93 9.98 24.20
N LEU A 311 -7.55 11.13 23.94
CA LEU A 311 -7.86 11.56 22.59
C LEU A 311 -6.63 12.26 21.99
N PRO A 312 -6.20 11.87 20.76
CA PRO A 312 -5.07 12.51 20.13
C PRO A 312 -5.46 13.92 19.70
N TRP A 313 -4.51 14.85 19.79
CA TRP A 313 -4.71 16.26 19.40
C TRP A 313 -4.53 16.46 17.88
N SER A 314 -4.70 15.39 17.09
CA SER A 314 -4.58 15.34 15.65
C SER A 314 -5.71 14.50 15.08
N LEU A 315 -6.43 15.07 14.09
CA LEU A 315 -7.55 14.40 13.44
C LEU A 315 -7.06 13.21 12.61
N LEU A 316 -5.92 13.39 11.93
CA LEU A 316 -5.28 12.32 11.18
C LEU A 316 -4.96 11.11 12.06
N ARG A 317 -4.34 11.35 13.22
CA ARG A 317 -4.03 10.28 14.18
C ARG A 317 -5.29 9.63 14.75
N PHE A 318 -6.34 10.40 15.01
CA PHE A 318 -7.64 9.86 15.44
C PHE A 318 -8.22 8.89 14.40
N GLN A 319 -8.17 9.25 13.11
CA GLN A 319 -8.61 8.41 12.01
C GLN A 319 -7.78 7.14 11.85
N GLN A 320 -6.46 7.25 11.94
CA GLN A 320 -5.56 6.12 11.86
C GLN A 320 -5.82 5.10 12.97
N ARG A 321 -6.16 5.55 14.19
CA ARG A 321 -6.59 4.68 15.30
C ARG A 321 -7.95 4.02 15.02
N ASN A 322 -8.96 4.80 14.63
CA ASN A 322 -10.31 4.28 14.34
C ASN A 322 -10.27 3.24 13.21
N GLY A 323 -9.49 3.53 12.17
CA GLY A 323 -9.23 2.65 11.05
C GLY A 323 -8.55 1.33 11.43
N ARG A 324 -8.14 1.08 12.68
CA ARG A 324 -7.62 -0.25 13.09
C ARG A 324 -8.73 -1.29 13.24
N ILE A 325 -9.94 -0.86 13.59
CA ILE A 325 -11.12 -1.73 13.73
C ILE A 325 -12.21 -1.44 12.69
N ASP A 326 -12.22 -0.24 12.11
CA ASP A 326 -13.18 0.18 11.09
C ASP A 326 -12.60 -0.03 9.68
N ARG A 327 -12.48 -1.30 9.24
CA ARG A 327 -11.98 -1.71 7.91
C ARG A 327 -12.91 -2.68 7.21
N TYR A 328 -12.66 -2.92 5.92
CA TYR A 328 -13.27 -4.03 5.17
C TYR A 328 -12.95 -5.37 5.82
N GLY A 329 -13.95 -6.26 5.89
CA GLY A 329 -13.82 -7.55 6.58
C GLY A 329 -14.30 -7.53 8.04
N GLN A 330 -14.59 -6.35 8.60
CA GLN A 330 -15.26 -6.24 9.89
C GLN A 330 -16.70 -6.75 9.79
N ASP A 331 -17.05 -7.73 10.62
CA ASP A 331 -18.36 -8.39 10.63
C ASP A 331 -19.29 -7.89 11.76
N ARG A 332 -18.82 -6.95 12.59
CA ARG A 332 -19.58 -6.34 13.69
C ARG A 332 -19.51 -4.82 13.65
N HIS A 333 -20.48 -4.14 14.26
CA HIS A 333 -20.41 -2.68 14.37
C HIS A 333 -19.16 -2.26 15.15
N PRO A 334 -18.25 -1.44 14.55
CA PRO A 334 -17.17 -0.84 15.31
C PRO A 334 -17.75 0.07 16.40
N GLU A 335 -17.40 -0.19 17.65
CA GLU A 335 -17.76 0.63 18.82
C GLU A 335 -16.49 1.35 19.29
N ILE A 336 -16.45 2.66 19.13
CA ILE A 336 -15.31 3.51 19.48
C ILE A 336 -15.69 4.34 20.70
N TYR A 337 -15.08 4.05 21.83
CA TYR A 337 -15.31 4.73 23.10
C TYR A 337 -14.24 5.79 23.30
N TYR A 338 -14.62 6.96 23.81
CA TYR A 338 -13.67 8.02 24.17
C TYR A 338 -14.12 8.73 25.45
N PHE A 339 -13.16 9.12 26.27
CA PHE A 339 -13.43 9.72 27.58
C PHE A 339 -13.28 11.24 27.57
N VAL A 340 -14.25 11.93 28.15
CA VAL A 340 -14.26 13.39 28.27
C VAL A 340 -14.47 13.78 29.73
N ALA A 341 -13.52 14.54 30.29
CA ALA A 341 -13.60 15.01 31.67
C ALA A 341 -14.41 16.32 31.75
N ALA A 342 -15.35 16.39 32.68
CA ALA A 342 -16.01 17.62 33.08
C ALA A 342 -15.19 18.30 34.18
N THR A 343 -14.74 19.52 33.91
CA THR A 343 -13.98 20.36 34.86
C THR A 343 -14.71 21.68 35.08
N THR A 344 -14.56 22.23 36.29
CA THR A 344 -15.14 23.53 36.64
C THR A 344 -14.27 24.71 36.22
N HIS A 345 -12.97 24.47 35.95
CA HIS A 345 -12.02 25.53 35.66
C HIS A 345 -12.16 26.10 34.23
N PRO A 346 -12.42 27.42 34.05
CA PRO A 346 -12.75 28.01 32.74
C PRO A 346 -11.70 27.81 31.62
N LYS A 347 -10.40 27.79 31.96
CA LYS A 347 -9.31 27.56 30.99
C LYS A 347 -9.16 26.09 30.58
N ILE A 348 -9.56 25.16 31.45
CA ILE A 348 -9.39 23.70 31.26
C ILE A 348 -10.68 23.08 30.71
N ARG A 349 -11.83 23.75 30.95
CA ARG A 349 -13.12 23.45 30.32
C ARG A 349 -13.02 23.38 28.79
N GLN A 350 -11.91 23.87 28.23
CA GLN A 350 -11.46 23.80 26.83
C GLN A 350 -11.06 22.43 26.29
N MET A 351 -11.22 21.38 27.09
CA MET A 351 -11.19 19.97 26.63
C MET A 351 -12.20 19.68 25.50
N TRP A 352 -13.17 20.57 25.22
CA TRP A 352 -14.12 20.52 24.11
C TRP A 352 -13.50 20.62 22.70
N VAL A 353 -12.22 21.00 22.57
CA VAL A 353 -11.55 21.03 21.24
C VAL A 353 -11.60 19.64 20.59
N LEU A 354 -11.51 18.60 21.41
CA LEU A 354 -11.49 17.21 20.94
C LEU A 354 -12.88 16.74 20.49
N ASP A 355 -13.98 17.25 21.08
CA ASP A 355 -15.35 16.99 20.60
C ASP A 355 -15.55 17.53 19.18
N LYS A 356 -15.00 18.72 18.89
CA LYS A 356 -15.04 19.27 17.53
C LYS A 356 -14.21 18.45 16.56
N LEU A 357 -13.06 17.90 16.97
CA LEU A 357 -12.31 16.96 16.13
C LEU A 357 -13.13 15.69 15.83
N VAL A 358 -13.86 15.16 16.82
CA VAL A 358 -14.74 14.00 16.64
C VAL A 358 -15.90 14.32 15.68
N GLU A 359 -16.55 15.47 15.83
CA GLU A 359 -17.60 15.94 14.91
C GLU A 359 -17.06 16.10 13.47
N LYS A 360 -15.85 16.66 13.30
CA LYS A 360 -15.23 16.80 11.98
C LYS A 360 -14.82 15.44 11.38
N ASP A 361 -14.41 14.48 12.19
CA ASP A 361 -14.17 13.11 11.73
C ASP A 361 -15.43 12.46 11.14
N GLU A 362 -16.58 12.64 11.80
CA GLU A 362 -17.85 12.15 11.27
C GLU A 362 -18.26 12.84 9.96
N ALA A 363 -18.03 14.15 9.85
CA ALA A 363 -18.28 14.91 8.63
C ALA A 363 -17.41 14.41 7.47
N ALA A 364 -16.11 14.25 7.71
CA ALA A 364 -15.18 13.76 6.69
C ALA A 364 -15.53 12.35 6.19
N ARG A 365 -15.96 11.46 7.10
CA ARG A 365 -16.42 10.11 6.72
C ARG A 365 -17.67 10.13 5.83
N GLN A 366 -18.53 11.12 5.99
CA GLN A 366 -19.71 11.30 5.15
C GLN A 366 -19.38 11.91 3.77
N GLY A 367 -18.09 12.12 3.47
CA GLY A 367 -17.62 12.75 2.24
C GLY A 367 -17.68 14.28 2.28
N VAL A 368 -17.88 14.87 3.46
CA VAL A 368 -17.90 16.33 3.63
C VAL A 368 -16.48 16.83 3.92
N GLY A 369 -15.71 17.07 2.86
CA GLY A 369 -14.35 17.61 2.91
C GLY A 369 -13.27 16.61 3.34
N ASP A 370 -12.01 16.92 3.02
CA ASP A 370 -10.88 16.08 3.42
C ASP A 370 -10.46 16.36 4.88
N PRO A 371 -10.25 15.31 5.72
CA PRO A 371 -9.80 15.44 7.11
C PRO A 371 -8.61 16.39 7.31
N ALA A 372 -7.63 16.37 6.42
CA ALA A 372 -6.40 17.14 6.57
C ALA A 372 -6.61 18.66 6.39
N VAL A 373 -7.72 19.08 5.78
CA VAL A 373 -8.03 20.50 5.51
C VAL A 373 -8.61 21.20 6.75
N PHE A 374 -9.30 20.48 7.65
CA PHE A 374 -9.97 21.09 8.80
C PHE A 374 -9.02 21.90 9.68
N LEU A 375 -7.86 21.33 10.01
CA LEU A 375 -6.83 22.02 10.79
C LEU A 375 -5.89 22.84 9.90
N ASN A 376 -5.70 22.46 8.63
CA ASN A 376 -4.79 23.11 7.66
C ASN A 376 -3.34 23.19 8.18
N ALA A 377 -2.89 22.14 8.87
CA ALA A 377 -1.64 22.16 9.61
C ALA A 377 -0.49 21.42 8.89
N GLY A 378 -0.75 20.53 7.94
CA GLY A 378 0.32 19.89 7.16
C GLY A 378 0.97 18.67 7.80
N ASP A 379 0.70 18.34 9.07
CA ASP A 379 1.09 17.07 9.68
C ASP A 379 0.56 16.94 11.10
N VAL A 380 0.68 15.73 11.65
CA VAL A 380 0.30 15.40 13.04
C VAL A 380 0.94 16.38 14.04
N ASP A 381 2.23 16.71 13.90
CA ASP A 381 2.93 17.56 14.87
C ASP A 381 2.40 19.01 14.85
N SER A 382 2.12 19.52 13.66
CA SER A 382 1.57 20.86 13.46
C SER A 382 0.11 20.94 13.88
N GLU A 383 -0.70 19.91 13.60
CA GLU A 383 -2.08 19.79 14.10
C GLU A 383 -2.09 19.85 15.63
N GLN A 384 -1.22 19.07 16.27
CA GLN A 384 -1.08 19.05 17.72
C GLN A 384 -0.69 20.43 18.27
N ALA A 385 0.22 21.13 17.61
CA ALA A 385 0.64 22.48 18.02
C ALA A 385 -0.51 23.50 17.93
N GLN A 386 -1.31 23.45 16.86
CA GLN A 386 -2.45 24.36 16.68
C GLN A 386 -3.59 24.07 17.66
N VAL A 387 -3.88 22.80 17.92
CA VAL A 387 -4.82 22.37 18.96
C VAL A 387 -4.32 22.82 20.33
N ALA A 388 -3.02 22.67 20.61
CA ALA A 388 -2.42 23.15 21.85
C ALA A 388 -2.56 24.66 22.03
N GLU A 389 -2.28 25.44 20.99
CA GLU A 389 -2.46 26.90 21.02
C GLU A 389 -3.93 27.28 21.25
N ALA A 390 -4.88 26.56 20.65
CA ALA A 390 -6.30 26.81 20.86
C ALA A 390 -6.71 26.54 22.32
N VAL A 391 -6.25 25.42 22.89
CA VAL A 391 -6.52 25.02 24.28
C VAL A 391 -5.88 25.97 25.29
N MET A 392 -4.63 26.40 25.06
CA MET A 392 -3.94 27.32 25.97
C MET A 392 -4.41 28.77 25.80
N GLY A 393 -4.70 29.18 24.57
CA GLY A 393 -5.05 30.54 24.18
C GLY A 393 -6.47 30.96 24.55
N GLY A 394 -7.28 30.05 25.08
CA GLY A 394 -8.57 30.43 25.62
C GLY A 394 -9.69 30.55 24.57
N LYS A 395 -9.43 30.26 23.28
CA LYS A 395 -10.45 30.34 22.20
C LYS A 395 -11.63 29.45 22.58
N GLY A 396 -12.88 29.81 22.30
CA GLY A 396 -14.07 28.97 22.64
C GLY A 396 -14.42 27.91 21.58
N SER A 397 -15.24 26.90 21.93
CA SER A 397 -15.64 25.78 21.03
C SER A 397 -16.18 26.20 19.70
N ASP A 398 -17.13 27.13 19.73
CA ASP A 398 -17.75 27.61 18.51
C ASP A 398 -16.75 28.41 17.67
N ALA A 399 -15.84 29.15 18.30
CA ALA A 399 -14.82 29.91 17.59
C ALA A 399 -13.76 29.01 16.94
N PHE A 400 -13.38 27.90 17.59
CA PHE A 400 -12.45 26.93 17.01
C PHE A 400 -13.10 26.11 15.89
N GLY A 401 -14.35 25.67 16.08
CA GLY A 401 -15.13 25.02 15.03
C GLY A 401 -15.33 25.93 13.81
N GLN A 402 -15.72 27.19 14.04
CA GLN A 402 -15.83 28.20 12.98
C GLN A 402 -14.49 28.48 12.29
N ALA A 403 -13.36 28.41 13.00
CA ALA A 403 -12.04 28.55 12.39
C ALA A 403 -11.74 27.38 11.44
N MET A 404 -12.09 26.14 11.81
CA MET A 404 -11.96 24.99 10.90
C MET A 404 -12.90 25.10 9.69
N ASP A 405 -14.16 25.48 9.92
CA ASP A 405 -15.12 25.69 8.83
C ASP A 405 -14.69 26.82 7.90
N LYS A 406 -14.09 27.87 8.47
CA LYS A 406 -13.46 28.95 7.70
C LYS A 406 -12.21 28.47 6.97
N ASN A 407 -11.42 27.55 7.51
CA ASN A 407 -10.27 26.99 6.79
C ASN A 407 -10.74 26.21 5.56
N LEU A 408 -11.77 25.37 5.72
CA LEU A 408 -12.41 24.66 4.62
C LEU A 408 -12.92 25.65 3.56
N ALA A 409 -13.63 26.71 3.97
CA ALA A 409 -14.11 27.75 3.07
C ALA A 409 -13.00 28.62 2.45
N ALA A 410 -11.91 28.90 3.18
CA ALA A 410 -10.81 29.74 2.70
C ALA A 410 -9.91 28.99 1.70
N VAL A 411 -9.80 27.67 1.82
CA VAL A 411 -9.21 26.83 0.77
C VAL A 411 -10.10 26.89 -0.48
N ALA A 412 -11.42 26.87 -0.31
CA ALA A 412 -12.36 27.05 -1.42
C ALA A 412 -12.32 28.47 -2.06
N GLU A 413 -12.00 29.52 -1.30
CA GLU A 413 -11.94 30.92 -1.80
C GLU A 413 -10.57 31.35 -2.38
N ARG A 414 -9.45 30.70 -2.00
CA ARG A 414 -8.10 31.07 -2.48
C ARG A 414 -7.80 30.66 -3.92
N HIS A 415 -8.65 29.82 -4.49
CA HIS A 415 -8.60 29.42 -5.89
C HIS A 415 -9.79 30.07 -6.60
N ASP A 416 -9.56 30.63 -7.80
CA ASP A 416 -10.56 31.41 -8.55
C ASP A 416 -11.82 30.60 -8.98
N SER A 417 -11.88 29.32 -8.60
CA SER A 417 -13.04 28.44 -8.70
C SER A 417 -13.05 27.49 -7.49
N ILE A 418 -14.17 27.48 -6.75
CA ILE A 418 -14.47 26.56 -5.62
C ILE A 418 -14.35 25.08 -6.04
N ASP A 419 -14.44 24.80 -7.35
CA ASP A 419 -14.50 23.44 -7.87
C ASP A 419 -13.11 22.80 -8.04
N ASP A 420 -12.06 23.50 -8.49
CA ASP A 420 -10.87 22.81 -9.02
C ASP A 420 -10.00 22.10 -7.96
N PHE A 421 -9.83 22.68 -6.77
CA PHE A 421 -8.96 22.11 -5.71
C PHE A 421 -9.65 20.99 -4.93
N ASP A 422 -10.91 21.16 -4.56
CA ASP A 422 -11.69 20.08 -3.93
C ASP A 422 -11.90 18.90 -4.90
N LEU A 423 -11.99 19.18 -6.21
CA LEU A 423 -12.03 18.14 -7.25
C LEU A 423 -10.75 17.29 -7.30
N LEU A 424 -9.57 17.82 -6.97
CA LEU A 424 -8.31 17.04 -6.88
C LEU A 424 -8.35 15.98 -5.78
N PHE A 425 -9.22 16.15 -4.78
CA PHE A 425 -9.26 15.28 -3.61
C PHE A 425 -10.59 14.55 -3.43
N GLY A 426 -11.56 14.84 -4.31
CA GLY A 426 -12.83 14.15 -4.42
C GLY A 426 -12.72 12.74 -4.96
N ASP A 427 -13.88 12.14 -5.23
CA ASP A 427 -13.96 10.79 -5.77
C ASP A 427 -13.50 10.80 -7.23
N TYR A 428 -12.59 9.88 -7.58
CA TYR A 428 -12.16 9.67 -8.97
C TYR A 428 -13.07 8.69 -9.71
N SER A 429 -14.15 8.21 -9.07
CA SER A 429 -15.21 7.44 -9.73
C SER A 429 -15.86 8.27 -10.84
N GLY A 430 -15.76 7.81 -12.08
CA GLY A 430 -16.40 8.43 -13.23
C GLY A 430 -15.51 9.32 -14.11
N THR A 431 -14.27 9.66 -13.75
CA THR A 431 -13.34 10.37 -14.67
C THR A 431 -12.61 9.46 -15.64
N LEU A 432 -12.77 8.14 -15.51
CA LEU A 432 -12.73 7.24 -16.68
C LEU A 432 -14.02 7.46 -17.52
N SER A 433 -14.31 8.72 -17.87
CA SER A 433 -15.32 9.15 -18.84
C SER A 433 -14.69 9.41 -20.20
N GLY A 434 -13.72 8.60 -20.57
CA GLY A 434 -13.89 7.80 -21.77
C GLY A 434 -13.75 6.36 -21.32
N PRO A 435 -14.26 5.37 -22.06
CA PRO A 435 -13.46 4.16 -22.10
C PRO A 435 -12.04 4.68 -22.37
N LEU A 436 -11.05 4.24 -21.60
CA LEU A 436 -9.86 3.82 -22.32
C LEU A 436 -10.46 2.84 -23.34
N GLN A 437 -10.78 3.36 -24.53
CA GLN A 437 -10.56 2.60 -25.72
C GLN A 437 -9.03 2.51 -25.74
N VAL A 438 -8.49 1.67 -24.84
CA VAL A 438 -7.82 0.51 -25.35
C VAL A 438 -8.82 -0.04 -26.35
N GLY A 439 -8.73 0.45 -27.59
CA GLY A 439 -9.05 -0.32 -28.75
C GLY A 439 -8.08 -1.49 -28.86
N SER A 440 -7.72 -2.13 -27.73
CA SER A 440 -7.51 -3.55 -27.74
C SER A 440 -8.88 -4.10 -28.11
N ALA A 441 -9.07 -4.34 -29.41
CA ALA A 441 -9.48 -5.69 -29.76
C ALA A 441 -8.79 -6.62 -28.75
N PRO A 442 -9.54 -7.41 -27.96
CA PRO A 442 -8.97 -8.20 -26.86
C PRO A 442 -7.64 -8.73 -27.35
N GLU A 443 -6.54 -8.35 -26.67
CA GLU A 443 -5.22 -8.83 -27.09
C GLU A 443 -5.39 -10.33 -27.31
N PRO A 444 -5.11 -10.83 -28.52
CA PRO A 444 -5.45 -12.20 -28.86
C PRO A 444 -4.79 -13.08 -27.82
N GLU A 445 -5.61 -13.71 -26.98
CA GLU A 445 -5.07 -14.58 -25.93
C GLU A 445 -4.24 -15.65 -26.62
N PRO A 446 -3.05 -15.98 -26.07
CA PRO A 446 -2.22 -17.00 -26.67
C PRO A 446 -3.05 -18.28 -26.82
N PRO A 447 -2.86 -19.02 -27.91
CA PRO A 447 -3.69 -20.18 -28.19
C PRO A 447 -3.59 -21.20 -27.07
N ARG A 448 -4.73 -21.75 -26.66
CA ARG A 448 -4.82 -22.68 -25.54
C ARG A 448 -5.23 -24.05 -26.05
N LEU A 449 -4.40 -25.05 -25.81
CA LEU A 449 -4.74 -26.44 -26.08
C LEU A 449 -5.69 -27.02 -25.03
N TYR A 450 -5.52 -26.59 -23.77
CA TYR A 450 -6.34 -27.02 -22.65
C TYR A 450 -7.40 -25.97 -22.33
N PRO A 451 -8.62 -26.36 -21.94
CA PRO A 451 -9.72 -25.44 -21.68
C PRO A 451 -9.45 -24.52 -20.48
N ASP A 452 -8.65 -24.98 -19.52
CA ASP A 452 -8.29 -24.21 -18.33
C ASP A 452 -6.94 -24.67 -17.76
N THR A 453 -6.36 -23.82 -16.91
CA THR A 453 -5.06 -24.05 -16.25
C THR A 453 -5.07 -25.30 -15.37
N PHE A 454 -6.21 -25.63 -14.74
CA PHE A 454 -6.35 -26.81 -13.89
C PHE A 454 -6.22 -28.11 -14.68
N THR A 455 -6.84 -28.16 -15.86
CA THR A 455 -6.79 -29.30 -16.77
C THR A 455 -5.38 -29.50 -17.28
N TYR A 456 -4.69 -28.42 -17.68
CA TYR A 456 -3.27 -28.46 -18.04
C TYR A 456 -2.41 -29.02 -16.89
N ALA A 457 -2.53 -28.44 -15.69
CA ALA A 457 -1.78 -28.86 -14.51
C ALA A 457 -2.03 -30.33 -14.17
N SER A 458 -3.28 -30.79 -14.25
CA SER A 458 -3.67 -32.17 -13.98
C SER A 458 -3.04 -33.15 -14.97
N LYS A 459 -3.09 -32.83 -16.27
CA LYS A 459 -2.47 -33.67 -17.32
C LYS A 459 -0.95 -33.68 -17.21
N MET A 460 -0.34 -32.53 -16.92
CA MET A 460 1.10 -32.43 -16.72
C MET A 460 1.58 -33.23 -15.51
N LEU A 461 0.91 -33.10 -14.36
CA LEU A 461 1.24 -33.87 -13.16
C LEU A 461 0.98 -35.38 -13.32
N THR A 462 -0.03 -35.76 -14.10
CA THR A 462 -0.25 -37.17 -14.46
C THR A 462 0.93 -37.70 -15.29
N LYS A 463 1.46 -36.90 -16.21
CA LYS A 463 2.62 -37.25 -17.05
C LYS A 463 3.92 -37.30 -16.23
N LEU A 464 4.18 -36.28 -15.42
CA LEU A 464 5.38 -36.18 -14.59
C LEU A 464 5.37 -37.17 -13.42
N GLY A 465 4.19 -37.59 -12.97
CA GLY A 465 4.01 -38.62 -11.95
C GLY A 465 4.37 -40.03 -12.42
N ASP A 466 4.63 -40.25 -13.71
CA ASP A 466 5.06 -41.56 -14.23
C ASP A 466 6.31 -42.04 -13.47
N PRO A 467 6.27 -43.21 -12.80
CA PRO A 467 7.41 -43.74 -12.06
C PRO A 467 8.68 -43.90 -12.90
N ALA A 468 8.56 -43.97 -14.23
CA ALA A 468 9.71 -44.02 -15.13
C ALA A 468 10.55 -42.73 -15.13
N LEU A 469 9.96 -41.58 -14.80
CA LEU A 469 10.64 -40.29 -14.73
C LEU A 469 11.32 -40.07 -13.36
N GLY A 470 10.83 -40.72 -12.30
CA GLY A 470 11.43 -40.68 -10.96
C GLY A 470 11.40 -39.31 -10.28
N LEU A 471 10.57 -38.37 -10.74
CA LEU A 471 10.49 -36.99 -10.23
C LEU A 471 9.75 -36.88 -8.89
N PHE A 472 8.76 -37.74 -8.66
CA PHE A 472 7.93 -37.72 -7.44
C PHE A 472 8.14 -38.96 -6.57
N ASN A 473 8.23 -38.74 -5.26
CA ASN A 473 8.28 -39.82 -4.27
C ASN A 473 6.93 -40.53 -4.08
N ALA A 474 5.82 -39.85 -4.40
CA ALA A 474 4.45 -40.38 -4.36
C ALA A 474 3.64 -39.80 -5.52
N MET A 475 2.70 -40.58 -6.05
CA MET A 475 1.82 -40.13 -7.13
C MET A 475 1.03 -38.88 -6.71
N PRO A 476 0.98 -37.82 -7.55
CA PRO A 476 0.10 -36.69 -7.35
C PRO A 476 -1.36 -37.14 -7.20
N SER A 477 -2.06 -36.56 -6.23
CA SER A 477 -3.49 -36.77 -6.01
C SER A 477 -4.27 -35.67 -6.73
N ILE A 478 -5.10 -36.06 -7.70
CA ILE A 478 -5.91 -35.13 -8.50
C ILE A 478 -7.38 -35.48 -8.28
N ALA A 479 -8.13 -34.55 -7.69
CA ALA A 479 -9.58 -34.63 -7.51
C ALA A 479 -10.27 -33.68 -8.49
N GLU A 480 -10.50 -34.14 -9.72
CA GLU A 480 -11.08 -33.32 -10.80
C GLU A 480 -12.45 -32.72 -10.43
N GLY A 481 -13.29 -33.50 -9.74
CA GLY A 481 -14.64 -33.04 -9.33
C GLY A 481 -14.62 -31.89 -8.33
N ASP A 482 -13.64 -31.88 -7.41
CA ASP A 482 -13.46 -30.83 -6.42
C ASP A 482 -12.53 -29.70 -6.92
N ARG A 483 -11.98 -29.85 -8.13
CA ARG A 483 -10.92 -29.00 -8.69
C ARG A 483 -9.79 -28.75 -7.69
N HIS A 484 -9.29 -29.86 -7.14
CA HIS A 484 -8.24 -29.85 -6.11
C HIS A 484 -7.10 -30.80 -6.51
N ILE A 485 -5.87 -30.31 -6.41
CA ILE A 485 -4.65 -31.08 -6.68
C ILE A 485 -3.79 -31.04 -5.42
N ARG A 486 -3.20 -32.18 -5.03
CA ARG A 486 -2.20 -32.29 -3.97
C ARG A 486 -1.02 -33.13 -4.44
N PHE A 487 0.20 -32.65 -4.22
CA PHE A 487 1.42 -33.43 -4.44
C PHE A 487 2.53 -33.01 -3.48
N SER A 488 3.46 -33.92 -3.22
CA SER A 488 4.64 -33.62 -2.41
C SER A 488 5.70 -32.94 -3.27
N LEU A 489 6.42 -31.98 -2.68
CA LEU A 489 7.42 -31.19 -3.40
C LEU A 489 8.50 -32.09 -4.04
N PRO A 490 8.70 -32.01 -5.37
CA PRO A 490 9.80 -32.66 -6.09
C PRO A 490 11.19 -32.26 -5.58
N ASP A 491 12.18 -33.14 -5.75
CA ASP A 491 13.56 -32.88 -5.30
C ASP A 491 14.28 -31.80 -6.12
N ASP A 492 13.92 -31.63 -7.39
CA ASP A 492 14.48 -30.61 -8.30
C ASP A 492 13.98 -29.18 -8.00
N MET A 493 12.86 -29.07 -7.29
CA MET A 493 12.36 -27.80 -6.76
C MET A 493 13.04 -27.38 -5.45
N ARG A 494 13.90 -28.22 -4.86
CA ARG A 494 14.61 -27.90 -3.62
C ARG A 494 15.88 -27.13 -3.92
N ALA A 495 16.21 -26.17 -3.04
CA ALA A 495 17.41 -25.37 -3.17
C ALA A 495 18.66 -26.28 -3.11
N THR A 496 19.45 -26.30 -4.18
CA THR A 496 20.76 -26.97 -4.19
C THR A 496 21.80 -26.08 -3.52
N ASP A 497 22.38 -26.57 -2.41
CA ASP A 497 23.34 -25.85 -1.59
C ASP A 497 24.69 -25.68 -2.32
N THR A 498 24.79 -24.67 -3.18
CA THR A 498 26.04 -24.32 -3.88
C THR A 498 26.89 -23.33 -3.09
N LEU A 499 26.35 -22.67 -2.06
CA LEU A 499 27.00 -21.56 -1.34
C LEU A 499 26.91 -21.61 0.21
N GLY A 500 26.28 -22.62 0.81
CA GLY A 500 26.31 -22.87 2.27
C GLY A 500 25.34 -22.03 3.10
N TYR A 501 24.35 -21.37 2.49
CA TYR A 501 23.37 -20.52 3.17
C TYR A 501 21.95 -21.10 3.20
N ALA A 502 21.65 -22.11 2.39
CA ALA A 502 20.34 -22.76 2.38
C ALA A 502 20.25 -23.77 3.54
N ARG A 503 19.18 -23.75 4.34
CA ARG A 503 18.98 -24.86 5.27
C ARG A 503 18.63 -26.08 4.43
N ASN A 504 19.24 -27.20 4.77
CA ASN A 504 19.08 -28.47 4.08
C ASN A 504 17.56 -28.80 4.00
N ARG A 505 17.00 -28.88 2.77
CA ARG A 505 15.57 -29.12 2.39
C ARG A 505 14.67 -27.92 2.06
N ASP A 506 15.16 -26.68 2.11
CA ASP A 506 14.36 -25.52 1.73
C ASP A 506 14.01 -25.53 0.22
N ILE A 507 12.87 -24.92 -0.13
CA ILE A 507 12.46 -24.73 -1.52
C ILE A 507 13.34 -23.69 -2.22
N ASP A 508 13.57 -23.87 -3.52
CA ASP A 508 14.23 -22.83 -4.31
C ASP A 508 13.29 -21.62 -4.46
N GLU A 509 13.72 -20.47 -3.92
CA GLU A 509 12.94 -19.22 -3.93
C GLU A 509 12.62 -18.71 -5.34
N ARG A 510 13.29 -19.23 -6.38
CA ARG A 510 12.91 -18.98 -7.78
C ARG A 510 11.49 -19.47 -8.08
N PHE A 511 11.05 -20.56 -7.44
CA PHE A 511 9.73 -21.14 -7.65
C PHE A 511 8.72 -20.67 -6.62
N MET A 512 9.06 -20.59 -5.34
CA MET A 512 8.13 -20.02 -4.36
C MET A 512 8.84 -19.61 -3.07
N PRO A 513 8.31 -18.61 -2.35
CA PRO A 513 8.86 -18.23 -1.05
C PRO A 513 8.68 -19.35 -0.03
N VAL A 514 9.63 -19.48 0.89
CA VAL A 514 9.64 -20.55 1.91
C VAL A 514 8.39 -20.48 2.79
N GLU A 515 7.85 -19.29 3.02
CA GLU A 515 6.63 -19.05 3.82
C GLU A 515 5.35 -19.59 3.17
N ALA A 516 5.34 -19.78 1.85
CA ALA A 516 4.20 -20.33 1.12
C ALA A 516 4.12 -21.87 1.22
N LEU A 517 5.19 -22.54 1.66
CA LEU A 517 5.21 -23.99 1.84
C LEU A 517 4.52 -24.37 3.17
N PRO A 518 3.55 -25.30 3.17
CA PRO A 518 2.98 -25.78 4.41
C PRO A 518 3.92 -26.69 5.21
N PRO A 519 3.73 -26.80 6.54
CA PRO A 519 4.54 -27.69 7.38
C PRO A 519 4.50 -29.17 6.96
N SER A 520 3.48 -29.58 6.21
CA SER A 520 3.36 -30.93 5.63
C SER A 520 4.28 -31.14 4.42
N GLU A 521 4.88 -30.08 3.85
CA GLU A 521 5.62 -30.06 2.58
C GLU A 521 4.79 -30.48 1.33
N ASP A 522 3.49 -30.69 1.50
CA ASP A 522 2.55 -30.99 0.41
C ASP A 522 1.99 -29.69 -0.19
N VAL A 523 2.15 -29.52 -1.50
CA VAL A 523 1.56 -28.40 -2.24
C VAL A 523 0.12 -28.75 -2.59
N GLU A 524 -0.81 -27.85 -2.26
CA GLU A 524 -2.23 -27.95 -2.61
C GLU A 524 -2.65 -26.80 -3.53
N LEU A 525 -3.27 -27.14 -4.66
CA LEU A 525 -3.69 -26.20 -5.69
C LEU A 525 -5.19 -26.32 -5.97
N THR A 526 -5.83 -25.18 -6.20
CA THR A 526 -7.22 -25.11 -6.65
C THR A 526 -7.46 -23.86 -7.49
N ASP A 527 -8.32 -23.94 -8.50
CA ASP A 527 -8.87 -22.77 -9.17
C ASP A 527 -10.34 -22.50 -8.76
N ASN A 528 -10.85 -23.24 -7.76
CA ASN A 528 -12.17 -23.03 -7.21
C ASN A 528 -12.17 -21.81 -6.27
N VAL A 529 -12.84 -20.75 -6.72
CA VAL A 529 -12.97 -19.46 -6.02
C VAL A 529 -13.57 -19.61 -4.62
N GLU A 530 -14.55 -20.49 -4.40
CA GLU A 530 -15.15 -20.67 -3.07
C GLU A 530 -14.23 -21.41 -2.11
N LEU A 531 -13.44 -22.35 -2.62
CA LEU A 531 -12.52 -23.15 -1.82
C LEU A 531 -11.32 -22.30 -1.38
N ILE A 532 -10.73 -21.53 -2.30
CA ILE A 532 -9.63 -20.63 -1.98
C ILE A 532 -10.05 -19.50 -1.04
N ASN A 533 -11.23 -18.90 -1.23
CA ASN A 533 -11.69 -17.83 -0.33
C ASN A 533 -11.89 -18.34 1.10
N ARG A 534 -12.44 -19.55 1.27
CA ARG A 534 -12.53 -20.21 2.59
C ARG A 534 -11.14 -20.49 3.17
N ALA A 535 -10.18 -20.91 2.36
CA ALA A 535 -8.80 -21.12 2.79
C ALA A 535 -8.10 -19.81 3.21
N ILE A 536 -8.33 -18.72 2.46
CA ILE A 536 -7.85 -17.36 2.77
C ILE A 536 -8.47 -16.86 4.06
N ASP A 537 -9.78 -16.98 4.24
CA ASP A 537 -10.46 -16.53 5.46
C ASP A 537 -9.96 -17.31 6.70
N ARG A 538 -9.73 -18.61 6.53
CA ARG A 538 -9.09 -19.43 7.57
C ARG A 538 -7.66 -19.00 7.86
N ALA A 539 -6.86 -18.75 6.82
CA ALA A 539 -5.47 -18.28 6.99
C ALA A 539 -5.42 -16.94 7.71
N LYS A 540 -6.30 -16.00 7.34
CA LYS A 540 -6.48 -14.71 8.04
C LYS A 540 -6.85 -14.91 9.51
N SER A 541 -7.75 -15.85 9.81
CA SER A 541 -8.15 -16.16 11.20
C SER A 541 -7.06 -16.82 12.04
N GLU A 542 -6.13 -17.51 11.39
CA GLU A 542 -4.95 -18.15 11.97
C GLU A 542 -3.69 -17.24 11.88
N GLU A 543 -3.85 -16.01 11.36
CA GLU A 543 -2.79 -15.03 11.03
C GLU A 543 -1.59 -15.62 10.28
N ARG A 544 -1.86 -16.64 9.47
CA ARG A 544 -0.87 -17.24 8.60
C ARG A 544 -0.72 -16.35 7.36
N ALA A 545 0.52 -16.00 7.02
CA ALA A 545 0.82 -15.18 5.84
C ALA A 545 0.27 -15.80 4.54
N TRP A 546 0.22 -17.15 4.47
CA TRP A 546 -0.23 -17.89 3.30
C TRP A 546 -1.31 -18.93 3.65
N PRO A 547 -2.37 -19.04 2.81
CA PRO A 547 -3.31 -20.15 2.94
C PRO A 547 -2.62 -21.48 2.62
N PRO A 548 -3.03 -22.59 3.26
CA PRO A 548 -2.47 -23.91 2.98
C PRO A 548 -2.78 -24.40 1.57
N ILE A 549 -3.81 -23.85 0.93
CA ILE A 549 -4.20 -24.14 -0.45
C ILE A 549 -3.92 -22.88 -1.26
N GLN A 550 -3.21 -23.03 -2.38
CA GLN A 550 -2.84 -21.94 -3.26
C GLN A 550 -3.78 -21.85 -4.46
N PHE A 551 -4.00 -20.64 -4.95
CA PHE A 551 -4.84 -20.42 -6.12
C PHE A 551 -4.07 -20.74 -7.39
N LEU A 552 -4.56 -21.68 -8.19
CA LEU A 552 -4.01 -22.00 -9.49
C LEU A 552 -4.51 -20.99 -10.52
N TRP A 553 -3.58 -20.16 -10.98
CA TRP A 553 -3.78 -19.13 -12.01
C TRP A 553 -2.63 -19.18 -13.02
N GLU A 554 -2.75 -18.50 -14.15
CA GLU A 554 -1.77 -18.52 -15.25
C GLU A 554 -0.38 -18.02 -14.86
N GLY A 555 -0.29 -17.12 -13.89
CA GLY A 555 0.97 -16.61 -13.34
C GLY A 555 1.54 -17.45 -12.20
N HIS A 556 1.02 -18.66 -11.94
CA HIS A 556 1.54 -19.46 -10.84
C HIS A 556 2.98 -19.90 -11.14
N PRO A 557 3.95 -19.70 -10.24
CA PRO A 557 5.34 -20.12 -10.50
C PRO A 557 5.51 -21.62 -10.79
N LEU A 558 4.63 -22.47 -10.25
CA LEU A 558 4.61 -23.90 -10.58
C LEU A 558 4.36 -24.18 -12.06
N LEU A 559 3.65 -23.30 -12.77
CA LEU A 559 3.46 -23.45 -14.21
C LEU A 559 4.75 -23.15 -14.97
N GLN A 560 5.61 -22.27 -14.45
CA GLN A 560 6.95 -22.09 -14.99
C GLN A 560 7.77 -23.38 -14.80
N TRP A 561 7.71 -24.00 -13.61
CA TRP A 561 8.34 -25.31 -13.42
C TRP A 561 7.77 -26.37 -14.37
N PHE A 562 6.45 -26.42 -14.59
CA PHE A 562 5.87 -27.31 -15.61
C PHE A 562 6.38 -27.02 -17.02
N ALA A 563 6.56 -25.75 -17.40
CA ALA A 563 7.14 -25.38 -18.68
C ALA A 563 8.59 -25.88 -18.80
N GLU A 564 9.41 -25.65 -17.76
CA GLU A 564 10.80 -26.13 -17.71
C GLU A 564 10.88 -27.67 -17.83
N GLN A 565 9.97 -28.40 -17.17
CA GLN A 565 9.91 -29.87 -17.31
C GLN A 565 9.42 -30.30 -18.69
N ALA A 566 8.46 -29.57 -19.28
CA ALA A 566 7.94 -29.87 -20.61
C ALA A 566 9.01 -29.73 -21.69
N ASP A 567 9.92 -28.76 -21.55
CA ASP A 567 11.06 -28.59 -22.47
C ASP A 567 11.99 -29.81 -22.46
N THR A 568 12.09 -30.55 -21.35
CA THR A 568 12.89 -31.79 -21.30
C THR A 568 12.31 -32.96 -22.10
N PHE A 569 11.04 -32.87 -22.54
CA PHE A 569 10.40 -33.94 -23.30
C PHE A 569 10.94 -34.07 -24.72
N PHE A 570 11.56 -33.01 -25.25
CA PHE A 570 12.09 -32.97 -26.60
C PHE A 570 13.55 -32.47 -26.59
N PRO A 571 14.38 -32.89 -27.56
CA PRO A 571 15.74 -32.36 -27.69
C PRO A 571 15.75 -30.85 -27.99
N ASP A 572 16.80 -30.16 -27.53
CA ASP A 572 17.04 -28.75 -27.85
C ASP A 572 17.03 -28.50 -29.36
N HIS A 573 16.45 -27.37 -29.76
CA HIS A 573 16.35 -26.94 -31.17
C HIS A 573 15.63 -27.94 -32.09
N SER A 574 14.67 -28.69 -31.56
CA SER A 574 13.84 -29.61 -32.34
C SER A 574 12.35 -29.31 -32.15
N ALA A 575 11.57 -29.52 -33.21
CA ALA A 575 10.12 -29.42 -33.17
C ALA A 575 9.50 -30.83 -33.18
N PRO A 576 8.53 -31.12 -32.30
CA PRO A 576 7.83 -32.40 -32.31
C PRO A 576 7.02 -32.58 -33.60
N VAL A 577 7.04 -33.79 -34.15
CA VAL A 577 6.25 -34.18 -35.32
C VAL A 577 5.21 -35.23 -34.92
N ALA A 578 3.94 -34.97 -35.21
CA ALA A 578 2.83 -35.87 -34.91
C ALA A 578 1.99 -36.17 -36.15
N SER A 579 1.59 -37.43 -36.33
CA SER A 579 0.69 -37.83 -37.42
C SER A 579 -0.78 -37.72 -37.01
N LEU A 580 -1.54 -36.98 -37.80
CA LEU A 580 -2.99 -36.81 -37.71
C LEU A 580 -3.68 -37.38 -38.96
N ALA A 581 -3.24 -38.56 -39.40
CA ALA A 581 -3.71 -39.21 -40.63
C ALA A 581 -5.23 -39.52 -40.72
N SER A 582 -5.97 -39.33 -39.61
CA SER A 582 -7.43 -39.45 -39.59
C SER A 582 -8.17 -38.12 -39.82
N LYS A 583 -7.44 -37.01 -39.84
CA LYS A 583 -7.98 -35.64 -39.83
C LYS A 583 -7.35 -34.70 -40.84
N LEU A 584 -6.09 -34.93 -41.20
CA LEU A 584 -5.37 -34.19 -42.25
C LEU A 584 -5.26 -35.03 -43.53
N SER A 585 -5.08 -34.36 -44.66
CA SER A 585 -4.83 -35.05 -45.94
C SER A 585 -3.40 -35.57 -46.01
N SER A 586 -3.15 -36.67 -46.73
CA SER A 586 -1.83 -37.32 -46.78
C SER A 586 -0.68 -36.46 -47.33
N ASP A 587 -1.02 -35.36 -48.00
CA ASP A 587 -0.10 -34.37 -48.58
C ASP A 587 -0.12 -33.02 -47.84
N GLU A 588 -0.84 -32.93 -46.73
CA GLU A 588 -0.98 -31.74 -45.91
C GLU A 588 0.00 -31.77 -44.72
N VAL A 589 0.80 -30.71 -44.60
CA VAL A 589 1.69 -30.48 -43.47
C VAL A 589 1.27 -29.17 -42.81
N VAL A 590 0.89 -29.22 -41.53
CA VAL A 590 0.50 -28.04 -40.76
C VAL A 590 1.54 -27.76 -39.69
N LEU A 591 1.98 -26.51 -39.59
CA LEU A 591 2.95 -26.08 -38.58
C LEU A 591 2.31 -25.08 -37.63
N ILE A 592 2.44 -25.32 -36.33
CA ILE A 592 2.19 -24.27 -35.33
C ILE A 592 3.48 -23.49 -35.17
N ILE A 593 3.44 -22.22 -35.54
CA ILE A 593 4.59 -21.33 -35.57
C ILE A 593 4.31 -20.11 -34.69
N HIS A 594 5.33 -19.74 -33.91
CA HIS A 594 5.34 -18.56 -33.05
C HIS A 594 6.40 -17.58 -33.54
N GLY A 595 6.13 -16.28 -33.47
CA GLY A 595 7.14 -15.26 -33.74
C GLY A 595 6.81 -13.96 -33.05
N ALA A 596 7.87 -13.30 -32.55
CA ALA A 596 7.76 -12.06 -31.80
C ALA A 596 8.76 -11.01 -32.30
N ILE A 597 8.32 -9.75 -32.35
CA ILE A 597 9.16 -8.59 -32.68
C ILE A 597 9.21 -7.68 -31.45
N PRO A 598 10.39 -7.55 -30.82
CA PRO A 598 10.52 -6.71 -29.64
C PRO A 598 10.70 -5.22 -29.98
N ASN A 599 10.49 -4.37 -28.97
CA ASN A 599 10.96 -3.00 -28.95
C ASN A 599 12.47 -2.91 -28.68
N ALA A 600 13.03 -1.70 -28.70
CA ALA A 600 14.45 -1.47 -28.40
C ALA A 600 14.88 -1.92 -26.99
N LYS A 601 13.93 -2.13 -26.07
CA LYS A 601 14.15 -2.66 -24.71
C LYS A 601 13.97 -4.17 -24.59
N GLY A 602 13.66 -4.88 -25.68
CA GLY A 602 13.50 -6.33 -25.67
C GLY A 602 12.11 -6.84 -25.28
N ALA A 603 11.13 -5.97 -25.04
CA ALA A 603 9.75 -6.39 -24.76
C ALA A 603 8.99 -6.65 -26.08
N PRO A 604 8.23 -7.75 -26.20
CA PRO A 604 7.50 -8.08 -27.42
C PRO A 604 6.41 -7.03 -27.70
N VAL A 605 6.34 -6.52 -28.93
CA VAL A 605 5.32 -5.55 -29.39
C VAL A 605 4.40 -6.17 -30.42
N VAL A 606 4.96 -7.00 -31.29
CA VAL A 606 4.20 -7.93 -32.13
C VAL A 606 4.48 -9.31 -31.57
N ASP A 607 3.43 -10.03 -31.21
CA ASP A 607 3.49 -11.43 -30.77
C ASP A 607 2.41 -12.19 -31.52
N SER A 608 2.79 -13.20 -32.30
CA SER A 608 1.86 -13.87 -33.22
C SER A 608 2.06 -15.39 -33.22
N TRP A 609 0.92 -16.08 -33.18
CA TRP A 609 0.81 -17.53 -33.26
C TRP A 609 -0.08 -17.88 -34.44
N LEU A 610 0.42 -18.64 -35.41
CA LEU A 610 -0.38 -19.09 -36.55
C LEU A 610 -0.18 -20.57 -36.84
N ALA A 611 -1.23 -21.20 -37.36
CA ALA A 611 -1.16 -22.50 -37.99
C ALA A 611 -0.99 -22.30 -39.50
N ILE A 612 0.12 -22.81 -40.06
CA ILE A 612 0.43 -22.68 -41.49
C ILE A 612 0.31 -24.05 -42.15
N SER A 613 -0.67 -24.19 -43.04
CA SER A 613 -0.89 -25.39 -43.83
C SER A 613 -0.15 -25.27 -45.16
N VAL A 614 0.72 -26.25 -45.43
CA VAL A 614 1.47 -26.38 -46.68
C VAL A 614 0.95 -27.62 -47.42
N ARG A 615 0.35 -27.39 -48.58
CA ARG A 615 -0.07 -28.40 -49.55
C ARG A 615 0.65 -28.14 -50.87
N GLN A 616 0.77 -29.12 -51.77
CA GLN A 616 1.57 -29.01 -53.00
C GLN A 616 1.29 -27.71 -53.81
N GLY A 617 2.09 -26.67 -53.57
CA GLY A 617 2.00 -25.36 -54.24
C GLY A 617 1.07 -24.31 -53.61
N SER A 618 0.40 -24.59 -52.48
CA SER A 618 -0.46 -23.63 -51.76
C SER A 618 -0.12 -23.55 -50.28
N ILE A 619 0.02 -22.32 -49.78
CA ILE A 619 0.24 -22.02 -48.36
C ILE A 619 -1.02 -21.29 -47.86
N GLU A 620 -1.63 -21.82 -46.81
CA GLU A 620 -2.80 -21.23 -46.15
C GLU A 620 -2.45 -20.95 -44.68
N THR A 621 -2.92 -19.81 -44.16
CA THR A 621 -2.76 -19.43 -42.75
C THR A 621 -4.10 -19.42 -42.06
N GLU A 622 -4.19 -20.06 -40.90
CA GLU A 622 -5.35 -20.03 -40.02
C GLU A 622 -4.90 -19.73 -38.57
N GLU A 623 -5.83 -19.23 -37.74
CA GLU A 623 -5.56 -19.03 -36.31
C GLU A 623 -5.33 -20.40 -35.63
N VAL A 624 -4.46 -20.43 -34.62
CA VAL A 624 -4.11 -21.71 -33.97
C VAL A 624 -5.33 -22.35 -33.28
N ASN A 625 -6.21 -21.55 -32.68
CA ASN A 625 -7.44 -22.06 -32.05
C ASN A 625 -8.39 -22.66 -33.10
N ASP A 626 -8.54 -22.04 -34.27
CA ASP A 626 -9.35 -22.55 -35.37
C ASP A 626 -8.81 -23.91 -35.86
N PHE A 627 -7.48 -24.05 -35.95
CA PHE A 627 -6.84 -25.31 -36.27
C PHE A 627 -7.08 -26.40 -35.21
N ILE A 628 -6.94 -26.05 -33.93
CA ILE A 628 -7.19 -26.96 -32.80
C ILE A 628 -8.62 -27.48 -32.86
N GLU A 629 -9.61 -26.61 -33.07
CA GLU A 629 -11.03 -27.00 -33.19
C GLU A 629 -11.29 -27.85 -34.44
N ARG A 630 -10.72 -27.45 -35.59
CA ARG A 630 -10.88 -28.15 -36.88
C ARG A 630 -10.42 -29.61 -36.80
N VAL A 631 -9.31 -29.85 -36.13
CA VAL A 631 -8.70 -31.19 -36.04
C VAL A 631 -9.18 -31.95 -34.80
N GLY A 632 -9.66 -31.22 -33.78
CA GLY A 632 -10.10 -31.76 -32.50
C GLY A 632 -8.96 -32.07 -31.54
N LEU A 633 -7.86 -31.30 -31.62
CA LEU A 633 -6.65 -31.48 -30.80
C LEU A 633 -6.90 -31.25 -29.30
N ASP A 634 -8.01 -30.59 -28.97
CA ASP A 634 -8.56 -30.43 -27.61
C ASP A 634 -9.03 -31.75 -26.98
N ARG A 635 -9.05 -32.85 -27.74
CA ARG A 635 -9.54 -34.17 -27.33
C ARG A 635 -8.46 -35.24 -27.47
N ASP A 636 -8.69 -36.39 -26.84
CA ASP A 636 -7.79 -37.55 -26.99
C ASP A 636 -7.83 -38.09 -28.43
N ILE A 637 -6.82 -37.72 -29.23
CA ILE A 637 -6.61 -38.22 -30.59
C ILE A 637 -5.51 -39.28 -30.59
N PRO A 638 -5.75 -40.48 -31.16
CA PRO A 638 -4.69 -41.45 -31.40
C PRO A 638 -3.69 -40.91 -32.42
N SER A 639 -2.47 -40.64 -31.98
CA SER A 639 -1.34 -40.28 -32.85
C SER A 639 -0.49 -41.51 -33.16
N LYS A 640 0.12 -41.55 -34.35
CA LYS A 640 1.13 -42.54 -34.73
C LYS A 640 2.51 -41.88 -34.79
N SER A 641 3.52 -42.67 -34.44
CA SER A 641 4.91 -42.25 -34.65
C SER A 641 5.18 -42.06 -36.14
N VAL A 642 5.95 -41.03 -36.48
CA VAL A 642 6.36 -40.71 -37.84
C VAL A 642 7.76 -41.27 -38.07
N ASP A 643 7.88 -42.25 -38.96
CA ASP A 643 9.14 -43.00 -39.17
C ASP A 643 10.25 -42.14 -39.80
N ASN A 644 9.91 -41.14 -40.62
CA ASN A 644 10.87 -40.27 -41.31
C ASN A 644 10.45 -38.78 -41.28
N PRO A 645 10.69 -38.06 -40.18
CA PRO A 645 10.31 -36.65 -40.06
C PRO A 645 11.08 -35.71 -41.00
N GLU A 646 12.27 -36.12 -41.45
CA GLU A 646 13.17 -35.34 -42.31
C GLU A 646 12.56 -34.98 -43.67
N GLN A 647 11.58 -35.76 -44.15
CA GLN A 647 10.93 -35.52 -45.44
C GLN A 647 10.12 -34.21 -45.50
N TYR A 648 9.79 -33.63 -44.35
CA TYR A 648 8.96 -32.43 -44.25
C TYR A 648 9.75 -31.12 -44.15
N ARG A 649 11.10 -31.16 -44.18
CA ARG A 649 11.95 -29.95 -44.06
C ARG A 649 11.64 -28.87 -45.10
N ASP A 650 11.33 -29.26 -46.33
CA ASP A 650 11.01 -28.29 -47.39
C ASP A 650 9.69 -27.57 -47.13
N ALA A 651 8.71 -28.23 -46.50
CA ALA A 651 7.45 -27.62 -46.08
C ALA A 651 7.69 -26.65 -44.91
N VAL A 652 8.52 -27.05 -43.94
CA VAL A 652 8.93 -26.19 -42.80
C VAL A 652 9.57 -24.90 -43.32
N ARG A 653 10.51 -25.00 -44.27
CA ARG A 653 11.16 -23.83 -44.85
C ARG A 653 10.17 -22.88 -45.53
N GLN A 654 9.25 -23.40 -46.34
CA GLN A 654 8.22 -22.60 -47.01
C GLN A 654 7.30 -21.89 -46.02
N ALA A 655 6.89 -22.57 -44.95
CA ALA A 655 6.06 -21.99 -43.91
C ALA A 655 6.79 -20.88 -43.13
N VAL A 656 8.06 -21.11 -42.77
CA VAL A 656 8.88 -20.10 -42.08
C VAL A 656 9.10 -18.85 -42.95
N ASP A 657 9.45 -19.02 -44.23
CA ASP A 657 9.64 -17.89 -45.17
C ASP A 657 8.34 -17.08 -45.33
N HIS A 658 7.19 -17.76 -45.41
CA HIS A 658 5.88 -17.12 -45.47
C HIS A 658 5.55 -16.36 -44.18
N PHE A 659 5.76 -16.98 -43.02
CA PHE A 659 5.49 -16.36 -41.73
C PHE A 659 6.38 -15.15 -41.44
N GLN A 660 7.67 -15.22 -41.78
CA GLN A 660 8.58 -14.07 -41.66
C GLN A 660 8.09 -12.88 -42.50
N THR A 661 7.59 -13.14 -43.71
CA THR A 661 7.02 -12.09 -44.58
C THR A 661 5.77 -11.46 -43.95
N LEU A 662 4.92 -12.28 -43.31
CA LEU A 662 3.73 -11.83 -42.60
C LEU A 662 4.11 -10.98 -41.37
N LEU A 663 5.08 -11.42 -40.56
CA LEU A 663 5.59 -10.66 -39.40
C LEU A 663 6.14 -9.28 -39.80
N VAL A 664 6.90 -9.19 -40.90
CA VAL A 664 7.39 -7.90 -41.42
C VAL A 664 6.23 -6.98 -41.83
N THR A 665 5.12 -7.56 -42.31
CA THR A 665 3.92 -6.81 -42.71
C THR A 665 3.17 -6.30 -41.48
N LEU A 666 2.91 -7.18 -40.49
CA LEU A 666 2.33 -6.82 -39.19
C LEU A 666 3.14 -5.74 -38.48
N ARG A 667 4.47 -5.83 -38.51
CA ARG A 667 5.35 -4.78 -37.96
C ARG A 667 5.09 -3.43 -38.61
N LYS A 668 5.00 -3.37 -39.94
CA LYS A 668 4.77 -2.10 -40.66
C LYS A 668 3.43 -1.48 -40.27
N GLU A 669 2.38 -2.29 -40.18
CA GLU A 669 1.06 -1.84 -39.73
C GLU A 669 1.11 -1.31 -38.30
N ARG A 670 1.71 -2.08 -37.40
CA ARG A 670 1.86 -1.70 -35.99
C ARG A 670 2.75 -0.47 -35.79
N THR A 671 3.78 -0.28 -36.62
CA THR A 671 4.63 0.92 -36.60
C THR A 671 3.80 2.18 -36.88
N ILE A 672 2.87 2.14 -37.83
CA ILE A 672 2.04 3.30 -38.17
C ILE A 672 1.16 3.73 -36.98
N GLU A 673 0.56 2.75 -36.28
CA GLU A 673 -0.25 3.01 -35.09
C GLU A 673 0.60 3.58 -33.94
N ILE A 674 1.77 2.98 -33.72
CA ILE A 674 2.70 3.40 -32.69
C ILE A 674 3.22 4.80 -32.96
N GLU A 675 3.65 5.12 -34.18
CA GLU A 675 4.16 6.44 -34.56
C GLU A 675 3.10 7.53 -34.35
N LYS A 676 1.83 7.25 -34.67
CA LYS A 676 0.72 8.17 -34.39
C LYS A 676 0.61 8.46 -32.89
N SER A 677 0.54 7.41 -32.07
CA SER A 677 0.39 7.57 -30.61
C SER A 677 1.64 8.16 -29.94
N LEU A 678 2.84 7.85 -30.43
CA LEU A 678 4.10 8.40 -29.95
C LEU A 678 4.17 9.89 -30.24
N LYS A 679 3.74 10.31 -31.44
CA LYS A 679 3.68 11.73 -31.79
C LYS A 679 2.77 12.52 -30.85
N GLU A 680 1.57 12.01 -30.54
CA GLU A 680 0.64 12.66 -29.59
C GLU A 680 1.28 12.85 -28.21
N VAL A 681 2.03 11.85 -27.72
CA VAL A 681 2.75 11.94 -26.44
C VAL A 681 3.90 12.94 -26.50
N LEU A 682 4.72 12.92 -27.56
CA LEU A 682 5.85 13.84 -27.72
C LEU A 682 5.38 15.30 -27.88
N ASP A 683 4.31 15.54 -28.64
CA ASP A 683 3.71 16.88 -28.80
C ASP A 683 3.20 17.40 -27.44
N ARG A 684 2.59 16.53 -26.62
CA ARG A 684 2.18 16.86 -25.24
C ARG A 684 3.37 17.21 -24.36
N LEU A 685 4.43 16.40 -24.38
CA LEU A 685 5.65 16.63 -23.61
C LEU A 685 6.30 17.96 -23.99
N SER A 686 6.38 18.28 -25.27
CA SER A 686 6.90 19.57 -25.75
C SER A 686 6.06 20.75 -25.23
N SER A 687 4.72 20.64 -25.26
CA SER A 687 3.84 21.68 -24.72
C SER A 687 4.04 21.88 -23.20
N LEU A 688 4.22 20.80 -22.45
CA LEU A 688 4.50 20.86 -21.02
C LEU A 688 5.87 21.50 -20.75
N GLU A 689 6.89 21.18 -21.54
CA GLU A 689 8.22 21.80 -21.44
C GLU A 689 8.15 23.34 -21.63
N GLU A 690 7.41 23.80 -22.64
CA GLU A 690 7.19 25.23 -22.86
C GLU A 690 6.51 25.90 -21.66
N GLN A 691 5.49 25.25 -21.08
CA GLN A 691 4.83 25.74 -19.87
C GLN A 691 5.82 25.84 -18.70
N TYR A 692 6.67 24.84 -18.49
CA TYR A 692 7.72 24.85 -17.47
C TYR A 692 8.71 26.01 -17.66
N PHE A 693 9.14 26.29 -18.90
CA PHE A 693 10.01 27.43 -19.17
C PHE A 693 9.31 28.77 -18.92
N SER A 694 8.05 28.91 -19.30
CA SER A 694 7.28 30.13 -19.03
C SER A 694 7.16 30.41 -17.53
N GLN A 695 6.91 29.37 -16.72
CA GLN A 695 6.82 29.47 -15.27
C GLN A 695 8.16 29.77 -14.60
N LEU A 696 9.26 29.18 -15.10
CA LEU A 696 10.60 29.55 -14.65
C LEU A 696 10.90 31.02 -14.96
N ASP A 697 10.53 31.52 -16.13
CA ASP A 697 10.76 32.92 -16.49
C ASP A 697 9.97 33.88 -15.60
N ILE A 698 8.74 33.53 -15.21
CA ILE A 698 7.93 34.28 -14.21
C ILE A 698 8.60 34.22 -12.82
N LYS A 699 9.00 33.03 -12.37
CA LYS A 699 9.61 32.84 -11.04
C LYS A 699 10.93 33.60 -10.89
N PHE A 700 11.67 33.73 -11.99
CA PHE A 700 12.91 34.49 -12.07
C PHE A 700 12.70 35.83 -12.78
N GLU A 701 11.54 36.46 -12.61
CA GLU A 701 11.30 37.83 -13.09
C GLU A 701 12.09 38.85 -12.23
N SER A 702 12.45 40.00 -12.82
CA SER A 702 13.37 40.95 -12.18
C SER A 702 12.65 41.82 -11.16
N ALA A 703 13.16 41.86 -9.92
CA ALA A 703 12.69 42.80 -8.93
C ALA A 703 13.23 44.21 -9.23
N GLU A 704 12.38 45.23 -9.14
CA GLU A 704 12.81 46.63 -9.29
C GLU A 704 13.90 46.98 -8.25
N GLY A 705 15.03 47.50 -8.73
CA GLY A 705 16.17 47.90 -7.87
C GLY A 705 17.21 46.80 -7.59
N GLU A 706 17.20 45.68 -8.32
CA GLU A 706 18.16 44.58 -8.12
C GLU A 706 19.62 44.94 -8.50
N THR A 707 20.59 44.52 -7.67
CA THR A 707 22.02 44.79 -7.89
C THR A 707 22.66 43.86 -8.92
N LEU A 708 23.67 44.33 -9.67
CA LEU A 708 24.39 43.55 -10.71
C LEU A 708 24.85 42.14 -10.27
N PRO A 709 25.39 41.92 -9.04
CA PRO A 709 25.79 40.58 -8.59
C PRO A 709 24.60 39.64 -8.34
N ARG A 710 23.47 40.18 -7.84
CA ARG A 710 22.24 39.40 -7.63
C ARG A 710 21.61 38.99 -8.96
N ARG A 711 21.58 39.92 -9.93
CA ARG A 711 21.10 39.66 -11.29
C ARG A 711 21.88 38.53 -11.98
N ARG A 712 23.22 38.55 -11.95
CA ARG A 712 24.06 37.46 -12.49
C ARG A 712 23.83 36.13 -11.79
N GLY A 713 23.74 36.13 -10.45
CA GLY A 713 23.47 34.91 -9.69
C GLY A 713 22.10 34.29 -9.99
N ARG A 714 21.11 35.14 -10.27
CA ARG A 714 19.76 34.75 -10.69
C ARG A 714 19.75 34.17 -12.10
N GLU A 715 20.40 34.82 -13.07
CA GLU A 715 20.56 34.33 -14.45
C GLU A 715 21.25 32.96 -14.50
N ILE A 716 22.34 32.75 -13.75
CA ILE A 716 23.02 31.45 -13.67
C ILE A 716 22.10 30.35 -13.10
N ARG A 717 21.27 30.68 -12.11
CA ARG A 717 20.31 29.72 -11.53
C ARG A 717 19.19 29.39 -12.51
N LEU A 718 18.69 30.38 -13.24
CA LEU A 718 17.68 30.19 -14.28
C LEU A 718 18.22 29.28 -15.39
N GLU A 719 19.41 29.56 -15.93
CA GLU A 719 20.03 28.71 -16.95
C GLU A 719 20.26 27.27 -16.48
N LYS A 720 20.73 27.12 -15.23
CA LYS A 720 20.91 25.80 -14.63
C LYS A 720 19.59 25.03 -14.54
N GLN A 721 18.52 25.67 -14.09
CA GLN A 721 17.21 25.02 -13.98
C GLN A 721 16.59 24.72 -15.35
N LYS A 722 16.72 25.62 -16.34
CA LYS A 722 16.30 25.33 -17.71
C LYS A 722 17.01 24.11 -18.28
N LYS A 723 18.32 23.98 -18.04
CA LYS A 723 19.10 22.80 -18.45
C LYS A 723 18.64 21.52 -17.75
N GLU A 724 18.35 21.57 -16.45
CA GLU A 724 17.84 20.42 -15.71
C GLU A 724 16.46 19.97 -16.21
N ILE A 725 15.58 20.91 -16.56
CA ILE A 725 14.26 20.62 -17.14
C ILE A 725 14.40 20.04 -18.55
N SER A 726 15.20 20.65 -19.42
CA SER A 726 15.42 20.14 -20.78
C SER A 726 15.98 18.71 -20.75
N GLN A 727 16.96 18.43 -19.89
CA GLN A 727 17.47 17.07 -19.73
C GLN A 727 16.38 16.09 -19.28
N LEU A 728 15.49 16.51 -18.37
CA LEU A 728 14.39 15.66 -17.90
C LEU A 728 13.42 15.33 -19.05
N PHE A 729 13.01 16.32 -19.83
CA PHE A 729 12.10 16.11 -20.96
C PHE A 729 12.75 15.30 -22.09
N ASP A 730 14.05 15.50 -22.33
CA ASP A 730 14.83 14.69 -23.27
C ASP A 730 14.89 13.22 -22.83
N ASP A 731 15.21 12.97 -21.55
CA ASP A 731 15.29 11.62 -20.98
C ASP A 731 13.93 10.89 -21.10
N TRP A 732 12.82 11.59 -20.81
CA TRP A 732 11.46 11.04 -20.96
C TRP A 732 11.08 10.79 -22.42
N SER A 733 11.40 11.71 -23.33
CA SER A 733 11.15 11.56 -24.76
C SER A 733 11.91 10.35 -25.30
N GLN A 734 13.19 10.22 -24.96
CA GLN A 734 14.00 9.06 -25.31
C GLN A 734 13.41 7.76 -24.73
N TRP A 735 12.96 7.78 -23.47
CA TRP A 735 12.32 6.61 -22.86
C TRP A 735 11.05 6.18 -23.61
N PHE A 736 10.18 7.13 -23.99
CA PHE A 736 8.98 6.82 -24.77
C PHE A 736 9.32 6.27 -26.17
N GLU A 737 10.33 6.84 -26.83
CA GLU A 737 10.82 6.33 -28.11
C GLU A 737 11.37 4.91 -28.00
N GLU A 738 12.27 4.65 -27.06
CA GLU A 738 12.89 3.33 -26.85
C GLU A 738 11.86 2.25 -26.47
N THR A 739 10.85 2.63 -25.69
CA THR A 739 9.82 1.69 -25.21
C THR A 739 8.79 1.37 -26.29
N ARG A 740 8.63 2.21 -27.31
CA ARG A 740 7.63 2.02 -28.37
C ARG A 740 8.22 1.61 -29.72
N ARG A 741 9.45 2.00 -30.02
CA ARG A 741 10.07 1.72 -31.32
C ARG A 741 10.51 0.25 -31.42
N MET A 742 10.00 -0.43 -32.44
CA MET A 742 10.32 -1.83 -32.75
C MET A 742 11.67 -1.97 -33.45
N VAL A 743 12.32 -3.13 -33.25
CA VAL A 743 13.55 -3.49 -33.97
C VAL A 743 13.23 -3.73 -35.46
N ASP A 744 14.00 -3.07 -36.34
CA ASP A 744 13.86 -3.20 -37.79
C ASP A 744 14.70 -4.37 -38.33
N ASP A 745 14.37 -5.60 -37.90
CA ASP A 745 14.98 -6.82 -38.43
C ASP A 745 14.27 -7.28 -39.72
N PRO A 746 14.96 -7.41 -40.86
CA PRO A 746 14.36 -7.96 -42.08
C PRO A 746 13.99 -9.45 -41.98
N ASN A 747 14.58 -10.20 -41.03
CA ASN A 747 14.35 -11.63 -40.82
C ASN A 747 13.99 -11.89 -39.35
N PRO A 748 12.75 -11.59 -38.92
CA PRO A 748 12.35 -11.77 -37.54
C PRO A 748 12.55 -13.22 -37.07
N TYR A 749 12.88 -13.38 -35.79
CA TYR A 749 13.02 -14.69 -35.16
C TYR A 749 11.66 -15.41 -35.17
N VAL A 750 11.69 -16.68 -35.56
CA VAL A 750 10.52 -17.54 -35.68
C VAL A 750 10.85 -18.87 -35.03
N ASP A 751 9.94 -19.36 -34.22
CA ASP A 751 10.04 -20.64 -33.52
C ASP A 751 8.95 -21.60 -33.99
N VAL A 752 9.34 -22.80 -34.41
CA VAL A 752 8.41 -23.84 -34.87
C VAL A 752 8.08 -24.73 -33.69
N ARG A 753 6.85 -24.62 -33.18
CA ARG A 753 6.44 -25.27 -31.93
C ARG A 753 5.97 -26.70 -32.12
N ALA A 754 5.31 -27.00 -33.25
CA ALA A 754 4.87 -28.35 -33.58
C ALA A 754 4.62 -28.51 -35.07
N VAL A 755 4.80 -29.73 -35.59
CA VAL A 755 4.50 -30.11 -36.97
C VAL A 755 3.51 -31.26 -36.98
N PHE A 756 2.40 -31.09 -37.69
CA PHE A 756 1.35 -32.08 -37.87
C PHE A 756 1.28 -32.54 -39.32
N VAL A 757 1.25 -33.84 -39.54
CA VAL A 757 1.25 -34.44 -40.89
C VAL A 757 0.06 -35.39 -41.05
N GLY A 758 -0.58 -35.39 -42.23
CA GLY A 758 -1.69 -36.32 -42.53
C GLY A 758 -1.29 -37.72 -42.97
#